data_AF-A0A7W7LL81-F1
#
_entry.id   AF-A0A7W7LL81-F1
#
_cell.length_a   1.000
_cell.length_b   1.000
_cell.length_c   1.000
_cell.angle_alpha   90.00
_cell.angle_beta   90.00
_cell.angle_gamma   90.00
#
_symmetry.space_group_name_H-M   'P 1'
#
loop_
_entity.id
_entity.type
_entity.pdbx_description
1 polymer ?
#
loop_
_entity_poly.entity_id
_entity_poly.type
_entity_poly.pdbx_seq_one_letter_code
_entity_poly.pdbx_strand_id
1 'polypeptide(L)'
;MEGTTTALAVVGIDCAFPGAPDADAYWELLMRGGDAVGQVPPERTYPEESAVTGPGGFLAGADVFDNDFFSVPPREAAAMDPQQRLLLQCAWRAVEDSGVAPGELAGSGTGVFIGVMGGEWGQLHLGDYDRVTPQLGAGSSAGMTANRISYHLNLTGPSLAVDTACSSSLVAVHLAGNSLLSGECDTALAGGVNLVLSPALGLVYDRMGLAAPDGRCKPFSADADGIGRSEGVGLVVLRRLADALADGQRVYAVIQGTAVNQDGRSNGVTAPNRWSQQQVVAAAYRRAGITAERVSFIEAHGTGTVLGDTIECAALGTVHGIERKEPCAIGSVKGNLGHTEGAAGIAGLIKVALALHHRIVPASRFADRENPQLRLAERGLRLLKSPLRLPPGTSYAGVSSFGMGGTNAHAVLASAPRDPGKRMPKRGSTTGVFTLSADTPEALRRNLAAQAEAVAGRPRGDAAALCLHSNRVKTGLPYRYATTARDTAELAAALREAAAEEMPEQIAHRPWAKPVVAFLFTGQGSQFPAMTAALHRESAAYRHHLDEADAALRPYTDRSVRDLVLGGDTCVDETEFAQPALFAVGYALARTLTAAGAGPAAVLGHSVGEFAAAVIAGALTLDEGARLVAARGRLMQALPAGGGMLAVKAARGELHPHLDAHPQVAVGAVNGPQDTVLSGPREALAQIAEALTEDGIRCRMLDAPLAFHSPLVRPALDRFHAAAATTEPAAPGVPMASTLHGRLLGRQETTDAGYWVRQAAEPVLFADALADLDATIAPTHLIEIGPRAQLLPLAGRAGLGPGVAFLHPAPGPDATGRELAELIAHLFRAGLDPRWEGLYGPGRRGHERLRPYAFSTARRFWTRPVRPAAAREAVPAPEPGTAPQPQPRPEEPANPVKDPVLAAVIAAVAEVGEFPPERVVHGARFYEDLGFDSVMIMQLKDRIEARLTHLGEISVQQLLPALRSVGTLAEFLSGRLTESGRLTESGRLTESGRLTEGAAA
;
A
#
# COMPACT_ATOMS: atom_id res chain seq x y z
N MET A 1 11.58 -20.42 -27.92
CA MET A 1 11.58 -19.20 -27.09
C MET A 1 11.19 -17.94 -27.87
N GLU A 2 10.76 -18.02 -29.13
CA GLU A 2 10.33 -16.84 -29.93
C GLU A 2 8.88 -16.36 -29.67
N GLY A 3 8.09 -17.08 -28.85
CA GLY A 3 6.66 -16.75 -28.60
C GLY A 3 6.38 -15.88 -27.38
N THR A 4 7.39 -15.38 -26.66
CA THR A 4 7.20 -14.61 -25.40
C THR A 4 7.28 -13.10 -25.57
N THR A 5 7.72 -12.58 -26.72
CA THR A 5 7.99 -11.15 -26.93
C THR A 5 6.73 -10.31 -27.17
N THR A 6 5.62 -10.91 -27.57
CA THR A 6 4.36 -10.19 -27.87
C THR A 6 3.23 -10.45 -26.86
N ALA A 7 3.47 -11.25 -25.83
CA ALA A 7 2.45 -11.68 -24.87
C ALA A 7 2.28 -10.67 -23.73
N LEU A 8 1.03 -10.34 -23.40
CA LEU A 8 0.69 -9.38 -22.35
C LEU A 8 -0.04 -10.07 -21.20
N ALA A 9 0.42 -9.86 -19.97
CA ALA A 9 -0.22 -10.39 -18.77
C ALA A 9 -1.30 -9.44 -18.26
N VAL A 10 -2.48 -9.99 -17.96
CA VAL A 10 -3.49 -9.32 -17.12
C VAL A 10 -3.11 -9.59 -15.66
N VAL A 11 -2.58 -8.59 -14.98
CA VAL A 11 -2.03 -8.73 -13.62
C VAL A 11 -2.95 -8.20 -12.52
N GLY A 12 -3.84 -7.26 -12.83
CA GLY A 12 -4.83 -6.73 -11.88
C GLY A 12 -6.18 -6.47 -12.56
N ILE A 13 -7.27 -6.62 -11.80
CA ILE A 13 -8.66 -6.42 -12.27
C ILE A 13 -9.46 -5.68 -11.20
N ASP A 14 -10.23 -4.68 -11.61
CA ASP A 14 -11.37 -4.17 -10.85
C ASP A 14 -12.53 -3.83 -11.79
N CYS A 15 -13.76 -3.95 -11.32
CA CYS A 15 -14.95 -3.59 -12.07
C CYS A 15 -16.16 -3.40 -11.17
N ALA A 16 -17.14 -2.63 -11.64
CA ALA A 16 -18.49 -2.62 -11.09
C ALA A 16 -19.50 -2.71 -12.25
N PHE A 17 -20.46 -3.60 -12.09
CA PHE A 17 -21.56 -3.87 -13.02
C PHE A 17 -22.89 -3.93 -12.26
N PRO A 18 -24.04 -3.84 -12.95
CA PRO A 18 -25.34 -3.97 -12.32
C PRO A 18 -25.43 -5.27 -11.50
N GLY A 19 -25.86 -5.16 -10.25
CA GLY A 19 -25.93 -6.28 -9.31
C GLY A 19 -24.57 -6.86 -8.86
N ALA A 20 -23.44 -6.23 -9.22
CA ALA A 20 -22.09 -6.70 -8.93
C ALA A 20 -21.13 -5.51 -8.65
N PRO A 21 -20.93 -5.10 -7.39
CA PRO A 21 -20.11 -3.93 -7.04
C PRO A 21 -18.60 -4.14 -7.24
N ASP A 22 -18.15 -5.39 -7.38
CA ASP A 22 -16.76 -5.77 -7.55
C ASP A 22 -16.61 -7.03 -8.44
N ALA A 23 -15.36 -7.42 -8.73
CA ALA A 23 -15.05 -8.58 -9.58
C ALA A 23 -15.48 -9.93 -8.99
N ASP A 24 -15.52 -10.09 -7.66
CA ASP A 24 -15.95 -11.34 -7.03
C ASP A 24 -17.47 -11.50 -7.15
N ALA A 25 -18.21 -10.44 -6.84
CA ALA A 25 -19.66 -10.39 -7.02
C ALA A 25 -20.06 -10.55 -8.49
N TYR A 26 -19.26 -10.02 -9.41
CA TYR A 26 -19.45 -10.23 -10.85
C TYR A 26 -19.28 -11.71 -11.22
N TRP A 27 -18.23 -12.35 -10.73
CA TRP A 27 -18.01 -13.79 -10.96
C TRP A 27 -19.16 -14.65 -10.41
N GLU A 28 -19.62 -14.36 -9.18
CA GLU A 28 -20.76 -15.04 -8.56
C GLU A 28 -22.06 -14.84 -9.36
N LEU A 29 -22.33 -13.61 -9.81
CA LEU A 29 -23.48 -13.29 -10.66
C LEU A 29 -23.49 -14.13 -11.95
N LEU A 30 -22.33 -14.27 -12.60
CA LEU A 30 -22.21 -15.06 -13.83
C LEU A 30 -22.37 -16.56 -13.56
N MET A 31 -21.73 -17.09 -12.51
CA MET A 31 -21.78 -18.51 -12.18
C MET A 31 -23.19 -18.99 -11.81
N ARG A 32 -24.01 -18.14 -11.20
CA ARG A 32 -25.43 -18.44 -10.92
C ARG A 32 -26.38 -18.15 -12.08
N GLY A 33 -25.89 -17.62 -13.21
CA GLY A 33 -26.72 -17.24 -14.36
C GLY A 33 -27.66 -16.06 -14.09
N GLY A 34 -27.27 -15.13 -13.22
CA GLY A 34 -28.11 -14.03 -12.73
C GLY A 34 -28.52 -13.03 -13.82
N ASP A 35 -29.61 -12.32 -13.55
CA ASP A 35 -30.15 -11.22 -14.35
C ASP A 35 -30.01 -9.91 -13.58
N ALA A 36 -29.29 -8.96 -14.14
CA ALA A 36 -29.06 -7.67 -13.51
C ALA A 36 -29.89 -6.54 -14.15
N VAL A 37 -30.75 -6.86 -15.12
CA VAL A 37 -31.66 -5.89 -15.74
C VAL A 37 -32.87 -5.67 -14.85
N GLY A 38 -33.11 -4.40 -14.50
CA GLY A 38 -34.19 -3.97 -13.62
C GLY A 38 -34.86 -2.69 -14.09
N GLN A 39 -35.67 -2.10 -13.20
CA GLN A 39 -36.28 -0.79 -13.43
C GLN A 39 -35.24 0.33 -13.27
N VAL A 40 -35.51 1.47 -13.88
CA VAL A 40 -34.71 2.69 -13.71
C VAL A 40 -34.71 3.10 -12.22
N PRO A 41 -33.55 3.44 -11.62
CA PRO A 41 -33.51 3.88 -10.23
C PRO A 41 -34.34 5.15 -10.00
N PRO A 42 -35.16 5.25 -8.92
CA PRO A 42 -36.04 6.39 -8.67
C PRO A 42 -35.31 7.74 -8.66
N GLU A 43 -34.09 7.78 -8.13
CA GLU A 43 -33.25 8.98 -8.07
C GLU A 43 -32.84 9.50 -9.47
N ARG A 44 -32.97 8.67 -10.50
CA ARG A 44 -32.69 8.99 -11.92
C ARG A 44 -33.95 9.15 -12.77
N THR A 45 -35.14 9.03 -12.17
CA THR A 45 -36.40 9.25 -12.89
C THR A 45 -36.71 10.75 -13.01
N TYR A 46 -36.98 11.21 -14.23
CA TYR A 46 -37.41 12.58 -14.52
C TYR A 46 -38.96 12.64 -14.57
N PRO A 47 -39.63 13.55 -13.84
CA PRO A 47 -41.09 13.58 -13.72
C PRO A 47 -41.86 13.66 -15.05
N GLU A 48 -41.30 14.34 -16.05
CA GLU A 48 -41.93 14.53 -17.37
C GLU A 48 -41.49 13.49 -18.44
N GLU A 49 -40.45 12.68 -18.15
CA GLU A 49 -39.85 11.73 -19.11
C GLU A 49 -40.05 10.25 -18.69
N SER A 50 -40.82 10.01 -17.62
CA SER A 50 -41.11 8.66 -17.10
C SER A 50 -41.75 7.72 -18.13
N ALA A 51 -42.32 8.26 -19.21
CA ALA A 51 -42.86 7.49 -20.33
C ALA A 51 -41.78 6.99 -21.33
N VAL A 52 -40.51 7.39 -21.20
CA VAL A 52 -39.48 7.20 -22.24
C VAL A 52 -38.33 6.27 -21.80
N THR A 53 -38.01 6.19 -20.50
CA THR A 53 -36.93 5.32 -20.01
C THR A 53 -37.45 3.94 -19.59
N GLY A 54 -37.25 2.95 -20.45
CA GLY A 54 -37.56 1.54 -20.18
C GLY A 54 -36.56 0.85 -19.22
N PRO A 55 -36.80 -0.43 -18.88
CA PRO A 55 -35.88 -1.22 -18.05
C PRO A 55 -34.47 -1.33 -18.63
N GLY A 56 -33.48 -1.52 -17.77
CA GLY A 56 -32.06 -1.58 -18.13
C GLY A 56 -31.18 -2.06 -16.97
N GLY A 57 -29.87 -2.16 -17.21
CA GLY A 57 -28.90 -2.49 -16.15
C GLY A 57 -28.29 -1.22 -15.55
N PHE A 58 -28.50 -0.97 -14.26
CA PHE A 58 -28.02 0.25 -13.59
C PHE A 58 -27.06 -0.05 -12.44
N LEU A 59 -26.02 0.77 -12.30
CA LEU A 59 -25.11 0.69 -11.16
C LEU A 59 -25.78 1.23 -9.90
N ALA A 60 -25.60 0.51 -8.80
CA ALA A 60 -25.89 1.03 -7.48
C ALA A 60 -24.83 2.08 -7.09
N GLY A 61 -25.27 3.27 -6.67
CA GLY A 61 -24.37 4.29 -6.14
C GLY A 61 -23.48 5.00 -7.18
N ALA A 62 -23.96 5.22 -8.42
CA ALA A 62 -23.19 6.01 -9.39
C ALA A 62 -22.93 7.47 -8.95
N ASP A 63 -23.69 7.96 -7.99
CA ASP A 63 -23.52 9.25 -7.32
C ASP A 63 -22.46 9.22 -6.20
N VAL A 64 -21.98 8.05 -5.78
CA VAL A 64 -21.06 7.88 -4.65
C VAL A 64 -19.61 8.12 -5.06
N PHE A 65 -18.90 8.96 -4.30
CA PHE A 65 -17.47 9.22 -4.52
C PHE A 65 -16.78 9.68 -3.24
N ASP A 66 -15.64 9.08 -2.93
CA ASP A 66 -14.78 9.47 -1.82
C ASP A 66 -13.84 10.60 -2.27
N ASN A 67 -14.39 11.81 -2.38
CA ASN A 67 -13.65 12.97 -2.85
C ASN A 67 -12.48 13.33 -1.93
N ASP A 68 -12.60 13.06 -0.63
CA ASP A 68 -11.59 13.41 0.37
C ASP A 68 -10.34 12.55 0.18
N PHE A 69 -10.50 11.25 -0.09
CA PHE A 69 -9.40 10.35 -0.43
C PHE A 69 -8.59 10.81 -1.65
N PHE A 70 -9.27 11.29 -2.69
CA PHE A 70 -8.61 11.75 -3.93
C PHE A 70 -8.19 13.22 -3.86
N SER A 71 -8.30 13.89 -2.71
CA SER A 71 -8.06 15.33 -2.58
C SER A 71 -8.84 16.16 -3.62
N VAL A 72 -10.07 15.77 -3.94
CA VAL A 72 -10.96 16.49 -4.86
C VAL A 72 -11.91 17.38 -4.05
N PRO A 73 -11.94 18.70 -4.26
CA PRO A 73 -12.87 19.59 -3.57
C PRO A 73 -14.34 19.21 -3.84
N PRO A 74 -15.26 19.32 -2.86
CA PRO A 74 -16.69 19.01 -3.05
C PRO A 74 -17.33 19.68 -4.27
N ARG A 75 -16.98 20.95 -4.51
CA ARG A 75 -17.46 21.72 -5.67
C ARG A 75 -17.04 21.12 -7.01
N GLU A 76 -15.80 20.63 -7.10
CA GLU A 76 -15.31 19.94 -8.29
C GLU A 76 -15.95 18.55 -8.42
N ALA A 77 -16.02 17.78 -7.33
CA ALA A 77 -16.64 16.48 -7.31
C ALA A 77 -18.11 16.51 -7.78
N ALA A 78 -18.85 17.57 -7.43
CA ALA A 78 -20.22 17.81 -7.90
C ALA A 78 -20.31 18.05 -9.41
N ALA A 79 -19.30 18.71 -10.00
CA ALA A 79 -19.24 19.02 -11.43
C ALA A 79 -18.70 17.86 -12.29
N MET A 80 -18.00 16.89 -11.67
CA MET A 80 -17.43 15.73 -12.36
C MET A 80 -18.50 14.76 -12.84
N ASP A 81 -18.40 14.37 -14.11
CA ASP A 81 -19.12 13.23 -14.66
C ASP A 81 -18.89 12.00 -13.74
N PRO A 82 -19.96 11.34 -13.26
CA PRO A 82 -19.82 10.16 -12.42
C PRO A 82 -18.99 9.03 -13.05
N GLN A 83 -18.86 8.99 -14.38
CA GLN A 83 -17.91 8.11 -15.07
C GLN A 83 -16.45 8.34 -14.63
N GLN A 84 -16.02 9.61 -14.48
CA GLN A 84 -14.66 9.96 -14.03
C GLN A 84 -14.45 9.52 -12.58
N ARG A 85 -15.45 9.72 -11.71
CA ARG A 85 -15.41 9.36 -10.28
C ARG A 85 -15.33 7.84 -10.06
N LEU A 86 -16.11 7.07 -10.82
CA LEU A 86 -16.08 5.60 -10.78
C LEU A 86 -14.74 5.06 -11.29
N LEU A 87 -14.19 5.64 -12.35
CA LEU A 87 -12.90 5.25 -12.90
C LEU A 87 -11.73 5.49 -11.94
N LEU A 88 -11.70 6.60 -11.20
CA LEU A 88 -10.66 6.85 -10.20
C LEU A 88 -10.62 5.76 -9.12
N GLN A 89 -11.78 5.42 -8.57
CA GLN A 89 -11.90 4.35 -7.57
C GLN A 89 -11.54 2.98 -8.15
N CYS A 90 -11.98 2.71 -9.39
CA CYS A 90 -11.68 1.45 -10.09
C CYS A 90 -10.18 1.31 -10.40
N ALA A 91 -9.53 2.39 -10.84
CA ALA A 91 -8.10 2.41 -11.15
C ALA A 91 -7.25 2.11 -9.92
N TRP A 92 -7.57 2.75 -8.79
CA TRP A 92 -6.88 2.47 -7.51
C TRP A 92 -6.96 0.98 -7.14
N ARG A 93 -8.17 0.41 -7.14
CA ARG A 93 -8.39 -1.00 -6.78
C ARG A 93 -7.75 -1.97 -7.77
N ALA A 94 -7.77 -1.68 -9.06
CA ALA A 94 -7.13 -2.51 -10.08
C ALA A 94 -5.60 -2.54 -9.91
N VAL A 95 -4.98 -1.42 -9.53
CA VAL A 95 -3.55 -1.37 -9.21
C VAL A 95 -3.24 -2.15 -7.93
N GLU A 96 -4.04 -2.01 -6.87
CA GLU A 96 -3.88 -2.83 -5.67
C GLU A 96 -4.00 -4.33 -5.98
N ASP A 97 -4.96 -4.72 -6.80
CA ASP A 97 -5.16 -6.11 -7.23
C ASP A 97 -3.97 -6.67 -8.03
N SER A 98 -3.22 -5.81 -8.73
CA SER A 98 -1.98 -6.17 -9.42
C SER A 98 -0.82 -6.53 -8.47
N GLY A 99 -1.00 -6.30 -7.16
CA GLY A 99 -0.02 -6.57 -6.13
C GLY A 99 1.08 -5.52 -6.02
N VAL A 100 0.82 -4.32 -6.54
CA VAL A 100 1.68 -3.13 -6.47
C VAL A 100 0.97 -2.08 -5.62
N ALA A 101 1.70 -1.38 -4.74
CA ALA A 101 1.13 -0.24 -4.04
C ALA A 101 0.91 0.90 -5.04
N PRO A 102 -0.28 1.54 -5.10
CA PRO A 102 -0.53 2.63 -6.06
C PRO A 102 0.49 3.77 -6.01
N GLY A 103 1.02 4.10 -4.83
CA GLY A 103 2.07 5.11 -4.67
C GLY A 103 3.43 4.76 -5.29
N GLU A 104 3.73 3.48 -5.54
CA GLU A 104 4.96 3.04 -6.22
C GLU A 104 4.94 3.35 -7.73
N LEU A 105 3.76 3.61 -8.31
CA LEU A 105 3.64 4.00 -9.72
C LEU A 105 3.86 5.50 -9.96
N ALA A 106 3.94 6.31 -8.90
CA ALA A 106 4.13 7.75 -9.02
C ALA A 106 5.44 8.08 -9.76
N GLY A 107 5.35 8.93 -10.77
CA GLY A 107 6.44 9.31 -11.67
C GLY A 107 6.79 8.26 -12.75
N SER A 108 6.15 7.09 -12.75
CA SER A 108 6.43 6.04 -13.73
C SER A 108 5.82 6.34 -15.11
N GLY A 109 6.39 5.74 -16.16
CA GLY A 109 5.84 5.77 -17.53
C GLY A 109 4.61 4.87 -17.73
N THR A 110 3.73 4.75 -16.73
CA THR A 110 2.50 3.94 -16.83
C THR A 110 1.48 4.63 -17.72
N GLY A 111 0.92 3.92 -18.70
CA GLY A 111 -0.12 4.44 -19.61
C GLY A 111 -1.54 4.19 -19.12
N VAL A 112 -2.50 4.99 -19.60
CA VAL A 112 -3.93 4.93 -19.26
C VAL A 112 -4.78 5.02 -20.53
N PHE A 113 -5.58 3.99 -20.81
CA PHE A 113 -6.37 3.86 -22.03
C PHE A 113 -7.83 3.53 -21.71
N ILE A 114 -8.72 4.51 -21.85
CA ILE A 114 -10.11 4.40 -21.40
C ILE A 114 -11.06 4.43 -22.59
N GLY A 115 -11.82 3.35 -22.77
CA GLY A 115 -12.98 3.34 -23.65
C GLY A 115 -14.16 4.06 -23.00
N VAL A 116 -14.67 5.09 -23.67
CA VAL A 116 -15.87 5.82 -23.26
C VAL A 116 -16.80 5.91 -24.46
N MET A 117 -18.11 5.99 -24.21
CA MET A 117 -19.11 6.20 -25.24
C MET A 117 -20.09 7.27 -24.77
N GLY A 118 -20.20 8.35 -25.53
CA GLY A 118 -21.12 9.45 -25.24
C GLY A 118 -20.65 10.40 -24.13
N GLY A 119 -21.06 11.67 -24.26
CA GLY A 119 -20.83 12.74 -23.29
C GLY A 119 -22.14 13.22 -22.68
N GLU A 120 -22.99 12.29 -22.22
CA GLU A 120 -24.33 12.60 -21.74
C GLU A 120 -24.30 13.62 -20.57
N TRP A 121 -23.30 13.55 -19.69
CA TRP A 121 -23.11 14.53 -18.62
C TRP A 121 -22.95 15.96 -19.14
N GLY A 122 -22.08 16.15 -20.14
CA GLY A 122 -21.86 17.45 -20.78
C GLY A 122 -23.12 17.95 -21.50
N GLN A 123 -23.85 17.07 -22.18
CA GLN A 123 -25.13 17.42 -22.81
C GLN A 123 -26.17 17.92 -21.81
N LEU A 124 -26.23 17.31 -20.62
CA LEU A 124 -27.18 17.67 -19.57
C LEU A 124 -26.85 18.99 -18.87
N HIS A 125 -25.58 19.38 -18.81
CA HIS A 125 -25.13 20.50 -17.96
C HIS A 125 -24.55 21.69 -18.71
N LEU A 126 -24.05 21.51 -19.94
CA LEU A 126 -23.47 22.60 -20.76
C LEU A 126 -24.49 23.25 -21.71
N GLY A 127 -25.76 22.84 -21.65
CA GLY A 127 -26.83 23.44 -22.45
C GLY A 127 -27.27 24.84 -21.96
N ASP A 128 -26.96 25.19 -20.72
CA ASP A 128 -27.20 26.50 -20.13
C ASP A 128 -25.86 27.22 -19.94
N TYR A 129 -25.53 28.11 -20.89
CA TYR A 129 -24.22 28.78 -20.95
C TYR A 129 -23.94 29.66 -19.72
N ASP A 130 -24.97 30.19 -19.06
CA ASP A 130 -24.81 31.02 -17.85
C ASP A 130 -24.33 30.22 -16.64
N ARG A 131 -24.49 28.88 -16.68
CA ARG A 131 -24.08 27.96 -15.61
C ARG A 131 -22.76 27.26 -15.89
N VAL A 132 -22.12 27.54 -17.03
CA VAL A 132 -20.84 26.95 -17.39
C VAL A 132 -19.75 27.47 -16.47
N THR A 133 -19.11 26.56 -15.75
CA THR A 133 -17.94 26.83 -14.91
C THR A 133 -16.73 26.08 -15.45
N PRO A 134 -15.50 26.50 -15.13
CA PRO A 134 -14.30 25.75 -15.48
C PRO A 134 -14.32 24.30 -14.94
N GLN A 135 -14.84 24.12 -13.72
CA GLN A 135 -15.00 22.80 -13.11
C GLN A 135 -15.95 21.92 -13.92
N LEU A 136 -17.06 22.49 -14.42
CA LEU A 136 -18.00 21.75 -15.26
C LEU A 136 -17.40 21.40 -16.63
N GLY A 137 -16.62 22.31 -17.22
CA GLY A 137 -15.89 22.05 -18.46
C GLY A 137 -14.94 20.86 -18.34
N ALA A 138 -14.09 20.86 -17.31
CA ALA A 138 -13.21 19.73 -17.00
C ALA A 138 -13.99 18.46 -16.62
N GLY A 139 -15.02 18.62 -15.78
CA GLY A 139 -15.89 17.54 -15.32
C GLY A 139 -16.71 16.86 -16.42
N SER A 140 -16.92 17.51 -17.56
CA SER A 140 -17.72 16.97 -18.68
C SER A 140 -16.87 16.45 -19.85
N SER A 141 -15.55 16.64 -19.81
CA SER A 141 -14.65 16.25 -20.90
C SER A 141 -14.38 14.75 -20.92
N ALA A 142 -14.54 14.12 -22.09
CA ALA A 142 -14.21 12.70 -22.28
C ALA A 142 -12.72 12.41 -22.00
N GLY A 143 -11.80 13.31 -22.41
CA GLY A 143 -10.36 13.14 -22.16
C GLY A 143 -9.99 13.10 -20.67
N MET A 144 -10.80 13.74 -19.82
CA MET A 144 -10.57 13.75 -18.37
C MET A 144 -10.82 12.40 -17.70
N THR A 145 -11.51 11.46 -18.37
CA THR A 145 -11.68 10.08 -17.87
C THR A 145 -10.34 9.34 -17.71
N ALA A 146 -9.41 9.52 -18.65
CA ALA A 146 -8.05 8.99 -18.56
C ALA A 146 -7.13 9.92 -17.77
N ASN A 147 -7.16 11.23 -18.08
CA ASN A 147 -6.20 12.18 -17.54
C ASN A 147 -6.29 12.35 -16.03
N ARG A 148 -7.48 12.23 -15.42
CA ARG A 148 -7.60 12.28 -13.96
C ARG A 148 -6.95 11.07 -13.28
N ILE A 149 -6.98 9.89 -13.87
CA ILE A 149 -6.25 8.72 -13.33
C ILE A 149 -4.75 9.02 -13.35
N SER A 150 -4.25 9.49 -14.49
CA SER A 150 -2.84 9.87 -14.65
C SER A 150 -2.43 10.96 -13.65
N TYR A 151 -3.27 11.98 -13.43
CA TYR A 151 -3.02 13.04 -12.46
C TYR A 151 -2.94 12.51 -11.02
N HIS A 152 -3.97 11.79 -10.55
CA HIS A 152 -4.04 11.37 -9.14
C HIS A 152 -3.02 10.28 -8.77
N LEU A 153 -2.66 9.42 -9.73
CA LEU A 153 -1.62 8.41 -9.53
C LEU A 153 -0.22 8.91 -9.96
N ASN A 154 -0.09 10.16 -10.41
CA ASN A 154 1.13 10.77 -10.92
C ASN A 154 1.82 9.93 -12.02
N LEU A 155 1.05 9.51 -13.03
CA LEU A 155 1.53 8.68 -14.14
C LEU A 155 1.94 9.55 -15.33
N THR A 156 3.04 9.19 -15.98
CA THR A 156 3.65 10.01 -17.05
C THR A 156 3.61 9.35 -18.44
N GLY A 157 3.02 8.14 -18.55
CA GLY A 157 2.84 7.47 -19.84
C GLY A 157 1.66 8.02 -20.67
N PRO A 158 1.38 7.43 -21.85
CA PRO A 158 0.27 7.85 -22.69
C PRO A 158 -1.08 7.80 -21.97
N SER A 159 -1.90 8.85 -22.11
CA SER A 159 -3.20 8.98 -21.42
C SER A 159 -4.28 9.35 -22.43
N LEU A 160 -5.17 8.41 -22.75
CA LEU A 160 -6.09 8.50 -23.88
C LEU A 160 -7.52 8.07 -23.52
N ALA A 161 -8.49 8.86 -23.94
CA ALA A 161 -9.89 8.46 -24.03
C ALA A 161 -10.21 8.06 -25.48
N VAL A 162 -10.90 6.93 -25.65
CA VAL A 162 -11.17 6.29 -26.95
C VAL A 162 -12.67 6.12 -27.13
N ASP A 163 -13.22 6.64 -28.22
CA ASP A 163 -14.60 6.41 -28.63
C ASP A 163 -14.66 5.74 -30.00
N THR A 164 -14.98 4.44 -29.99
CA THR A 164 -15.34 3.65 -31.17
C THR A 164 -16.70 2.98 -30.95
N ALA A 165 -17.60 3.67 -30.23
CA ALA A 165 -18.88 3.17 -29.76
C ALA A 165 -18.74 1.87 -28.94
N CYS A 166 -19.52 0.83 -29.24
CA CYS A 166 -19.56 -0.41 -28.47
C CYS A 166 -18.22 -1.17 -28.41
N SER A 167 -17.25 -0.85 -29.28
CA SER A 167 -15.91 -1.46 -29.26
C SER A 167 -14.86 -0.67 -28.48
N SER A 168 -15.21 0.52 -27.94
CA SER A 168 -14.26 1.47 -27.31
C SER A 168 -13.29 0.82 -26.34
N SER A 169 -13.79 0.08 -25.35
CA SER A 169 -12.92 -0.52 -24.33
C SER A 169 -12.01 -1.63 -24.86
N LEU A 170 -12.43 -2.40 -25.86
CA LEU A 170 -11.55 -3.44 -26.44
C LEU A 170 -10.51 -2.83 -27.38
N VAL A 171 -10.83 -1.72 -28.05
CA VAL A 171 -9.85 -0.91 -28.79
C VAL A 171 -8.87 -0.25 -27.81
N ALA A 172 -9.31 0.24 -26.66
CA ALA A 172 -8.43 0.77 -25.63
C ALA A 172 -7.42 -0.29 -25.14
N VAL A 173 -7.86 -1.54 -24.91
CA VAL A 173 -6.95 -2.67 -24.64
C VAL A 173 -5.97 -2.94 -25.79
N HIS A 174 -6.42 -2.85 -27.04
CA HIS A 174 -5.54 -3.00 -28.20
C HIS A 174 -4.43 -1.93 -28.22
N LEU A 175 -4.78 -0.67 -27.99
CA LEU A 175 -3.83 0.45 -27.96
C LEU A 175 -2.85 0.33 -26.79
N ALA A 176 -3.35 0.00 -25.60
CA ALA A 176 -2.50 -0.26 -24.43
C ALA A 176 -1.49 -1.37 -24.69
N GLY A 177 -1.94 -2.46 -25.33
CA GLY A 177 -1.06 -3.55 -25.71
C GLY A 177 0.02 -3.13 -26.71
N ASN A 178 -0.32 -2.34 -27.72
CA ASN A 178 0.68 -1.84 -28.66
C ASN A 178 1.71 -0.92 -27.97
N SER A 179 1.27 -0.06 -27.05
CA SER A 179 2.14 0.86 -26.30
C SER A 179 3.14 0.12 -25.40
N LEU A 180 2.70 -0.97 -24.75
CA LEU A 180 3.58 -1.88 -24.00
C LEU A 180 4.62 -2.59 -24.87
N LEU A 181 4.21 -2.99 -26.09
CA LEU A 181 5.07 -3.70 -27.04
C LEU A 181 6.03 -2.77 -27.79
N SER A 182 5.66 -1.51 -28.01
CA SER A 182 6.54 -0.48 -28.58
C SER A 182 7.50 0.11 -27.56
N GLY A 183 7.29 -0.11 -26.26
CA GLY A 183 8.11 0.41 -25.19
C GLY A 183 7.79 1.87 -24.82
N GLU A 184 6.62 2.38 -25.23
CA GLU A 184 6.10 3.69 -24.79
C GLU A 184 5.67 3.66 -23.31
N CYS A 185 5.33 2.48 -22.79
CA CYS A 185 5.06 2.24 -21.38
C CYS A 185 5.49 0.83 -20.94
N ASP A 186 5.66 0.62 -19.64
CA ASP A 186 6.00 -0.69 -19.04
C ASP A 186 4.84 -1.32 -18.25
N THR A 187 3.85 -0.50 -17.93
CA THR A 187 2.58 -0.87 -17.31
C THR A 187 1.48 -0.04 -17.98
N ALA A 188 0.30 -0.61 -18.19
CA ALA A 188 -0.85 0.10 -18.73
C ALA A 188 -2.13 -0.25 -17.98
N LEU A 189 -2.92 0.76 -17.63
CA LEU A 189 -4.31 0.62 -17.23
C LEU A 189 -5.18 0.71 -18.47
N ALA A 190 -6.02 -0.29 -18.72
CA ALA A 190 -6.90 -0.32 -19.88
C ALA A 190 -8.30 -0.79 -19.52
N GLY A 191 -9.33 -0.18 -20.10
CA GLY A 191 -10.70 -0.64 -19.89
C GLY A 191 -11.73 0.33 -20.41
N GLY A 192 -12.83 0.52 -19.69
CA GLY A 192 -13.86 1.47 -20.09
C GLY A 192 -15.00 1.64 -19.11
N VAL A 193 -15.82 2.64 -19.40
CA VAL A 193 -16.93 3.08 -18.56
C VAL A 193 -18.14 3.44 -19.42
N ASN A 194 -19.33 3.23 -18.88
CA ASN A 194 -20.59 3.70 -19.44
C ASN A 194 -21.62 3.96 -18.34
N LEU A 195 -22.34 5.08 -18.43
CA LEU A 195 -23.52 5.38 -17.62
C LEU A 195 -24.68 5.82 -18.51
N VAL A 196 -25.90 5.48 -18.09
CA VAL A 196 -27.15 5.89 -18.72
C VAL A 196 -27.71 7.06 -17.91
N LEU A 197 -27.42 8.28 -18.36
CA LEU A 197 -27.76 9.54 -17.70
C LEU A 197 -28.93 10.27 -18.37
N SER A 198 -29.15 10.01 -19.66
CA SER A 198 -30.16 10.62 -20.51
C SER A 198 -30.99 9.58 -21.28
N PRO A 199 -32.29 9.83 -21.54
CA PRO A 199 -33.11 8.98 -22.41
C PRO A 199 -32.71 9.04 -23.89
N ALA A 200 -31.91 10.03 -24.30
CA ALA A 200 -31.70 10.36 -25.72
C ALA A 200 -31.24 9.17 -26.57
N LEU A 201 -30.20 8.44 -26.13
CA LEU A 201 -29.71 7.29 -26.89
C LEU A 201 -30.68 6.09 -26.85
N GLY A 202 -31.47 5.95 -25.76
CA GLY A 202 -32.55 4.97 -25.71
C GLY A 202 -33.63 5.23 -26.77
N LEU A 203 -34.05 6.49 -26.92
CA LEU A 203 -34.97 6.92 -27.98
C LEU A 203 -34.41 6.68 -29.39
N VAL A 204 -33.10 6.84 -29.57
CA VAL A 204 -32.46 6.54 -30.85
C VAL A 204 -32.57 5.05 -31.17
N TYR A 205 -32.29 4.16 -30.21
CA TYR A 205 -32.44 2.72 -30.40
C TYR A 205 -33.90 2.32 -30.67
N ASP A 206 -34.85 2.92 -29.95
CA ASP A 206 -36.29 2.68 -30.17
C ASP A 206 -36.71 3.07 -31.59
N ARG A 207 -36.36 4.28 -32.04
CA ARG A 207 -36.66 4.76 -33.41
C ARG A 207 -35.96 3.97 -34.51
N MET A 208 -34.82 3.34 -34.21
CA MET A 208 -34.13 2.42 -35.13
C MET A 208 -34.72 1.00 -35.10
N GLY A 209 -35.68 0.70 -34.21
CA GLY A 209 -36.19 -0.65 -33.99
C GLY A 209 -35.16 -1.60 -33.39
N LEU A 210 -34.18 -1.07 -32.66
CA LEU A 210 -33.09 -1.81 -32.02
C LEU A 210 -33.27 -1.99 -30.52
N ALA A 211 -34.22 -1.31 -29.87
CA ALA A 211 -34.45 -1.43 -28.44
C ALA A 211 -35.24 -2.70 -28.09
N ALA A 212 -34.75 -3.48 -27.11
CA ALA A 212 -35.50 -4.59 -26.55
C ALA A 212 -36.61 -4.06 -25.62
N PRO A 213 -37.90 -4.40 -25.83
CA PRO A 213 -39.00 -3.88 -25.01
C PRO A 213 -38.89 -4.18 -23.51
N ASP A 214 -38.29 -5.31 -23.15
CA ASP A 214 -38.07 -5.73 -21.76
C ASP A 214 -36.69 -5.35 -21.20
N GLY A 215 -35.91 -4.57 -21.97
CA GLY A 215 -34.60 -4.08 -21.59
C GLY A 215 -33.51 -5.16 -21.51
N ARG A 216 -33.75 -6.39 -22.01
CA ARG A 216 -32.79 -7.50 -21.94
C ARG A 216 -32.18 -7.78 -23.30
N CYS A 217 -30.86 -7.96 -23.33
CA CYS A 217 -30.22 -8.57 -24.49
C CYS A 217 -30.39 -10.09 -24.41
N LYS A 218 -30.92 -10.74 -25.47
CA LYS A 218 -31.14 -12.20 -25.50
C LYS A 218 -30.27 -12.87 -26.58
N PRO A 219 -28.93 -12.80 -26.45
CA PRO A 219 -28.01 -13.21 -27.50
C PRO A 219 -28.21 -14.65 -27.92
N PHE A 220 -28.34 -14.84 -29.23
CA PHE A 220 -28.49 -16.13 -29.91
C PHE A 220 -29.77 -16.91 -29.56
N SER A 221 -30.70 -16.28 -28.85
CA SER A 221 -32.01 -16.85 -28.51
C SER A 221 -33.00 -16.70 -29.67
N ALA A 222 -33.96 -17.61 -29.77
CA ALA A 222 -35.14 -17.48 -30.62
C ALA A 222 -36.01 -16.28 -30.20
N ASP A 223 -35.89 -15.85 -28.94
CA ASP A 223 -36.62 -14.72 -28.37
C ASP A 223 -35.83 -13.39 -28.50
N ALA A 224 -34.76 -13.35 -29.31
CA ALA A 224 -33.94 -12.16 -29.54
C ALA A 224 -34.73 -11.02 -30.23
N ASP A 225 -34.88 -9.89 -29.54
CA ASP A 225 -35.77 -8.79 -29.93
C ASP A 225 -35.13 -7.39 -29.81
N GLY A 226 -33.84 -7.29 -29.51
CA GLY A 226 -33.13 -6.01 -29.48
C GLY A 226 -32.07 -5.87 -28.39
N ILE A 227 -31.71 -4.63 -28.13
CA ILE A 227 -30.67 -4.18 -27.21
C ILE A 227 -31.32 -3.61 -25.95
N GLY A 228 -30.90 -4.14 -24.81
CA GLY A 228 -31.13 -3.54 -23.50
C GLY A 228 -29.93 -2.70 -23.06
N ARG A 229 -30.09 -1.41 -22.77
CA ARG A 229 -28.99 -0.54 -22.33
C ARG A 229 -28.54 -0.89 -20.91
N SER A 230 -27.26 -0.68 -20.63
CA SER A 230 -26.68 -0.98 -19.33
C SER A 230 -25.48 -0.09 -18.99
N GLU A 231 -25.18 -0.04 -17.70
CA GLU A 231 -24.08 0.71 -17.11
C GLU A 231 -22.93 -0.21 -16.72
N GLY A 232 -21.72 0.33 -16.60
CA GLY A 232 -20.61 -0.44 -16.08
C GLY A 232 -19.29 0.30 -16.12
N VAL A 233 -18.38 -0.11 -15.26
CA VAL A 233 -16.97 0.32 -15.28
C VAL A 233 -16.09 -0.90 -15.08
N GLY A 234 -14.99 -0.98 -15.83
CA GLY A 234 -14.01 -2.03 -15.64
C GLY A 234 -12.63 -1.61 -16.11
N LEU A 235 -11.61 -2.04 -15.39
CA LEU A 235 -10.21 -1.81 -15.70
C LEU A 235 -9.39 -3.08 -15.49
N VAL A 236 -8.40 -3.25 -16.36
CA VAL A 236 -7.33 -4.24 -16.19
C VAL A 236 -5.97 -3.54 -16.17
N VAL A 237 -5.06 -4.08 -15.37
CA VAL A 237 -3.65 -3.70 -15.38
C VAL A 237 -2.89 -4.69 -16.27
N LEU A 238 -2.20 -4.16 -17.27
CA LEU A 238 -1.47 -4.90 -18.28
C LEU A 238 0.03 -4.66 -18.15
N ARG A 239 0.82 -5.72 -18.29
CA ARG A 239 2.27 -5.67 -18.44
C ARG A 239 2.74 -6.67 -19.47
N ARG A 240 3.98 -6.54 -19.95
CA ARG A 240 4.61 -7.62 -20.72
C ARG A 240 4.71 -8.86 -19.83
N LEU A 241 4.40 -10.04 -20.39
CA LEU A 241 4.36 -11.28 -19.62
C LEU A 241 5.70 -11.59 -18.94
N ALA A 242 6.82 -11.33 -19.63
CA ALA A 242 8.15 -11.55 -19.08
C ALA A 242 8.39 -10.75 -17.79
N ASP A 243 8.02 -9.47 -17.79
CA ASP A 243 8.22 -8.56 -16.66
C ASP A 243 7.34 -8.96 -15.48
N ALA A 244 6.06 -9.28 -15.75
CA ALA A 244 5.14 -9.76 -14.72
C ALA A 244 5.65 -11.04 -14.03
N LEU A 245 6.25 -11.96 -14.80
CA LEU A 245 6.81 -13.21 -14.27
C LEU A 245 8.11 -12.97 -13.48
N ALA A 246 8.98 -12.07 -13.93
CA ALA A 246 10.20 -11.69 -13.23
C ALA A 246 9.88 -11.08 -11.84
N ASP A 247 8.91 -10.18 -11.81
CA ASP A 247 8.42 -9.53 -10.59
C ASP A 247 7.57 -10.50 -9.73
N GLY A 248 7.21 -11.65 -10.28
CA GLY A 248 6.46 -12.70 -9.60
C GLY A 248 4.99 -12.35 -9.35
N GLN A 249 4.42 -11.47 -10.17
CA GLN A 249 3.03 -11.05 -10.10
C GLN A 249 2.08 -12.21 -10.43
N ARG A 250 0.86 -12.13 -9.89
CA ARG A 250 -0.23 -12.99 -10.34
C ARG A 250 -0.59 -12.62 -11.79
N VAL A 251 -0.85 -13.63 -12.60
CA VAL A 251 -1.40 -13.47 -13.95
C VAL A 251 -2.77 -14.14 -13.98
N TYR A 252 -3.84 -13.37 -14.25
CA TYR A 252 -5.19 -13.90 -14.43
C TYR A 252 -5.31 -14.63 -15.77
N ALA A 253 -4.85 -13.97 -16.83
CA ALA A 253 -4.80 -14.48 -18.19
C ALA A 253 -3.70 -13.76 -18.99
N VAL A 254 -3.38 -14.30 -20.15
CA VAL A 254 -2.40 -13.73 -21.08
C VAL A 254 -3.11 -13.35 -22.37
N ILE A 255 -3.06 -12.08 -22.75
CA ILE A 255 -3.51 -11.62 -24.08
C ILE A 255 -2.42 -12.01 -25.08
N GLN A 256 -2.74 -12.94 -25.97
CA GLN A 256 -1.83 -13.47 -26.99
C GLN A 256 -1.83 -12.63 -28.26
N GLY A 257 -2.97 -12.00 -28.57
CA GLY A 257 -3.10 -11.16 -29.74
C GLY A 257 -4.42 -10.41 -29.74
N THR A 258 -4.39 -9.20 -30.29
CA THR A 258 -5.57 -8.34 -30.51
C THR A 258 -5.56 -7.83 -31.94
N ALA A 259 -6.73 -7.58 -32.51
CA ALA A 259 -6.88 -6.97 -33.82
C ALA A 259 -8.06 -6.00 -33.84
N VAL A 260 -7.93 -4.94 -34.64
CA VAL A 260 -8.95 -3.93 -34.89
C VAL A 260 -9.06 -3.69 -36.40
N ASN A 261 -10.27 -3.59 -36.94
CA ASN A 261 -10.52 -3.20 -38.33
C ASN A 261 -11.81 -2.39 -38.49
N GLN A 262 -12.24 -2.15 -39.74
CA GLN A 262 -13.45 -1.41 -40.08
C GLN A 262 -14.32 -2.20 -41.08
N ASP A 263 -15.63 -2.08 -40.96
CA ASP A 263 -16.65 -2.65 -41.86
C ASP A 263 -16.60 -2.10 -43.30
N GLY A 264 -15.98 -0.93 -43.49
CA GLY A 264 -15.91 -0.19 -44.74
C GLY A 264 -17.31 0.20 -45.22
N ARG A 265 -17.55 0.03 -46.51
CA ARG A 265 -18.86 0.27 -47.12
C ARG A 265 -19.75 -0.97 -46.96
N SER A 266 -20.47 -1.05 -45.85
CA SER A 266 -21.50 -2.06 -45.57
C SER A 266 -22.90 -1.63 -46.08
N ASN A 267 -23.95 -2.39 -45.76
CA ASN A 267 -25.36 -2.12 -46.15
C ASN A 267 -26.01 -0.94 -45.39
N GLY A 268 -25.20 0.01 -44.93
CA GLY A 268 -25.59 1.14 -44.10
C GLY A 268 -24.54 1.37 -43.02
N VAL A 269 -24.28 2.62 -42.65
CA VAL A 269 -23.19 2.96 -41.71
C VAL A 269 -23.30 2.24 -40.36
N THR A 270 -24.52 1.88 -39.94
CA THR A 270 -24.82 1.16 -38.70
C THR A 270 -25.01 -0.35 -38.88
N ALA A 271 -24.96 -0.85 -40.12
CA ALA A 271 -25.16 -2.27 -40.42
C ALA A 271 -23.84 -3.03 -40.32
N PRO A 272 -23.78 -4.14 -39.55
CA PRO A 272 -22.55 -4.91 -39.37
C PRO A 272 -22.12 -5.63 -40.65
N ASN A 273 -20.82 -5.90 -40.81
CA ASN A 273 -20.27 -6.62 -41.96
C ASN A 273 -19.64 -7.97 -41.60
N ARG A 274 -20.24 -9.06 -42.11
CA ARG A 274 -19.75 -10.45 -41.90
C ARG A 274 -18.27 -10.63 -42.30
N TRP A 275 -17.86 -10.08 -43.45
CA TRP A 275 -16.50 -10.26 -43.95
C TRP A 275 -15.50 -9.55 -43.05
N SER A 276 -15.78 -8.32 -42.61
CA SER A 276 -14.90 -7.58 -41.71
C SER A 276 -14.79 -8.25 -40.34
N GLN A 277 -15.88 -8.80 -39.80
CA GLN A 277 -15.84 -9.60 -38.57
C GLN A 277 -15.01 -10.89 -38.74
N GLN A 278 -15.14 -11.59 -39.87
CA GLN A 278 -14.28 -12.74 -40.18
C GLN A 278 -12.79 -12.33 -40.21
N GLN A 279 -12.46 -11.21 -40.86
CA GLN A 279 -11.08 -10.75 -41.00
C GLN A 279 -10.46 -10.33 -39.67
N VAL A 280 -11.19 -9.65 -38.78
CA VAL A 280 -10.63 -9.21 -37.49
C VAL A 280 -10.34 -10.40 -36.58
N VAL A 281 -11.23 -11.41 -36.55
CA VAL A 281 -11.01 -12.65 -35.78
C VAL A 281 -9.81 -13.41 -36.33
N ALA A 282 -9.74 -13.60 -37.65
CA ALA A 282 -8.62 -14.27 -38.29
C ALA A 282 -7.28 -13.52 -38.08
N ALA A 283 -7.30 -12.19 -38.09
CA ALA A 283 -6.12 -11.37 -37.81
C ALA A 283 -5.64 -11.52 -36.36
N ALA A 284 -6.55 -11.56 -35.38
CA ALA A 284 -6.18 -11.78 -33.99
C ALA A 284 -5.58 -13.18 -33.77
N TYR A 285 -6.12 -14.21 -34.45
CA TYR A 285 -5.59 -15.58 -34.38
C TYR A 285 -4.19 -15.68 -34.97
N ARG A 286 -3.95 -15.01 -36.12
CA ARG A 286 -2.59 -14.90 -36.70
C ARG A 286 -1.63 -14.21 -35.75
N ARG A 287 -2.02 -13.08 -35.14
CA ARG A 287 -1.19 -12.36 -34.15
C ARG A 287 -0.90 -13.19 -32.91
N ALA A 288 -1.87 -13.98 -32.46
CA ALA A 288 -1.72 -14.91 -31.35
C ALA A 288 -0.94 -16.19 -31.70
N GLY A 289 -0.60 -16.43 -32.97
CA GLY A 289 0.09 -17.64 -33.42
C GLY A 289 -0.71 -18.93 -33.19
N ILE A 290 -2.05 -18.87 -33.23
CA ILE A 290 -2.92 -20.04 -33.01
C ILE A 290 -3.87 -20.30 -34.18
N THR A 291 -4.33 -21.55 -34.29
CA THR A 291 -5.44 -21.94 -35.17
C THR A 291 -6.78 -21.89 -34.42
N ALA A 292 -7.87 -21.76 -35.16
CA ALA A 292 -9.22 -21.65 -34.62
C ALA A 292 -9.64 -22.87 -33.77
N GLU A 293 -9.07 -24.05 -34.04
CA GLU A 293 -9.30 -25.30 -33.31
C GLU A 293 -8.83 -25.26 -31.84
N ARG A 294 -7.87 -24.40 -31.51
CA ARG A 294 -7.34 -24.26 -30.14
C ARG A 294 -8.24 -23.42 -29.24
N VAL A 295 -9.16 -22.66 -29.82
CA VAL A 295 -10.07 -21.78 -29.08
C VAL A 295 -11.25 -22.60 -28.56
N SER A 296 -11.42 -22.61 -27.25
CA SER A 296 -12.46 -23.37 -26.55
C SER A 296 -13.76 -22.59 -26.40
N PHE A 297 -13.67 -21.27 -26.28
CA PHE A 297 -14.80 -20.39 -26.01
C PHE A 297 -14.64 -19.03 -26.71
N ILE A 298 -15.74 -18.45 -27.18
CA ILE A 298 -15.80 -17.06 -27.63
C ILE A 298 -16.86 -16.33 -26.82
N GLU A 299 -16.41 -15.29 -26.12
CA GLU A 299 -17.27 -14.23 -25.63
C GLU A 299 -17.59 -13.31 -26.81
N ALA A 300 -18.79 -13.49 -27.36
CA ALA A 300 -19.24 -12.81 -28.56
C ALA A 300 -19.67 -11.36 -28.27
N HIS A 301 -19.81 -10.56 -29.33
CA HIS A 301 -20.46 -9.26 -29.21
C HIS A 301 -21.93 -9.46 -28.85
N GLY A 302 -22.65 -10.37 -29.50
CA GLY A 302 -23.94 -10.94 -29.08
C GLY A 302 -24.87 -9.94 -28.40
N THR A 303 -25.44 -9.02 -29.18
CA THR A 303 -26.34 -7.98 -28.67
C THR A 303 -27.78 -8.44 -28.54
N GLY A 304 -28.14 -9.61 -29.06
CA GLY A 304 -29.54 -10.07 -29.07
C GLY A 304 -30.36 -9.39 -30.17
N THR A 305 -29.70 -8.87 -31.22
CA THR A 305 -30.37 -8.37 -32.42
C THR A 305 -30.39 -9.46 -33.47
N VAL A 306 -31.54 -9.70 -34.10
CA VAL A 306 -31.71 -10.79 -35.08
C VAL A 306 -30.67 -10.73 -36.21
N LEU A 307 -30.47 -9.55 -36.80
CA LEU A 307 -29.49 -9.34 -37.87
C LEU A 307 -28.04 -9.47 -37.37
N GLY A 308 -27.72 -8.86 -36.23
CA GLY A 308 -26.37 -8.86 -35.66
C GLY A 308 -25.91 -10.26 -35.27
N ASP A 309 -26.73 -11.00 -34.53
CA ASP A 309 -26.43 -12.36 -34.08
C ASP A 309 -26.26 -13.32 -35.27
N THR A 310 -27.07 -13.15 -36.33
CA THR A 310 -26.96 -13.93 -37.58
C THR A 310 -25.63 -13.67 -38.28
N ILE A 311 -25.25 -12.39 -38.42
CA ILE A 311 -23.99 -11.99 -39.07
C ILE A 311 -22.78 -12.48 -38.27
N GLU A 312 -22.80 -12.31 -36.95
CA GLU A 312 -21.72 -12.74 -36.07
C GLU A 312 -21.52 -14.25 -36.09
N CYS A 313 -22.60 -15.04 -35.95
CA CYS A 313 -22.51 -16.50 -36.01
C CYS A 313 -21.99 -16.99 -37.36
N ALA A 314 -22.40 -16.34 -38.46
CA ALA A 314 -21.91 -16.67 -39.79
C ALA A 314 -20.44 -16.31 -39.98
N ALA A 315 -19.98 -15.18 -39.41
CA ALA A 315 -18.56 -14.78 -39.43
C ALA A 315 -17.69 -15.75 -38.63
N LEU A 316 -18.07 -16.03 -37.38
CA LEU A 316 -17.37 -16.98 -36.50
C LEU A 316 -17.34 -18.39 -37.10
N GLY A 317 -18.47 -18.87 -37.63
CA GLY A 317 -18.55 -20.17 -38.28
C GLY A 317 -17.61 -20.31 -39.49
N THR A 318 -17.36 -19.21 -40.20
CA THR A 318 -16.42 -19.21 -41.33
C THR A 318 -14.97 -19.33 -40.86
N VAL A 319 -14.62 -18.72 -39.72
CA VAL A 319 -13.27 -18.80 -39.15
C VAL A 319 -13.00 -20.15 -38.48
N HIS A 320 -14.00 -20.70 -37.77
CA HIS A 320 -13.84 -21.95 -37.03
C HIS A 320 -14.01 -23.21 -37.88
N GLY A 321 -14.66 -23.12 -39.04
CA GLY A 321 -14.85 -24.23 -39.96
C GLY A 321 -15.86 -25.28 -39.46
N ILE A 322 -16.35 -26.10 -40.39
CA ILE A 322 -17.38 -27.12 -40.14
C ILE A 322 -16.77 -28.41 -39.55
N GLU A 323 -15.49 -28.70 -39.83
CA GLU A 323 -14.83 -29.96 -39.46
C GLU A 323 -14.11 -29.91 -38.10
N ARG A 324 -14.78 -29.42 -37.05
CA ARG A 324 -14.25 -29.52 -35.68
C ARG A 324 -14.72 -30.80 -34.99
N LYS A 325 -13.80 -31.53 -34.36
CA LYS A 325 -14.15 -32.66 -33.47
C LYS A 325 -15.05 -32.23 -32.32
N GLU A 326 -14.79 -31.03 -31.77
CA GLU A 326 -15.63 -30.38 -30.76
C GLU A 326 -15.99 -28.96 -31.22
N PRO A 327 -17.29 -28.64 -31.36
CA PRO A 327 -17.74 -27.29 -31.71
C PRO A 327 -17.28 -26.24 -30.68
N CYS A 328 -16.89 -25.07 -31.16
CA CYS A 328 -16.50 -23.95 -30.32
C CYS A 328 -17.69 -23.47 -29.47
N ALA A 329 -17.52 -23.37 -28.16
CA ALA A 329 -18.55 -22.77 -27.32
C ALA A 329 -18.63 -21.27 -27.58
N ILE A 330 -19.84 -20.71 -27.63
CA ILE A 330 -20.09 -19.27 -27.70
C ILE A 330 -21.05 -18.84 -26.60
N GLY A 331 -20.97 -17.58 -26.18
CA GLY A 331 -21.88 -16.95 -25.25
C GLY A 331 -21.67 -15.44 -25.20
N SER A 332 -22.50 -14.74 -24.43
CA SER A 332 -22.36 -13.29 -24.23
C SER A 332 -22.81 -12.89 -22.82
N VAL A 333 -22.01 -12.08 -22.16
CA VAL A 333 -22.28 -11.45 -20.86
C VAL A 333 -23.47 -10.50 -20.92
N LYS A 334 -23.81 -10.00 -22.11
CA LYS A 334 -24.93 -9.07 -22.29
C LYS A 334 -26.27 -9.70 -21.90
N GLY A 335 -26.37 -11.02 -21.97
CA GLY A 335 -27.52 -11.75 -21.42
C GLY A 335 -27.74 -11.50 -19.93
N ASN A 336 -26.66 -11.34 -19.16
CA ASN A 336 -26.70 -11.12 -17.71
C ASN A 336 -26.84 -9.64 -17.35
N LEU A 337 -26.11 -8.77 -18.04
CA LEU A 337 -25.96 -7.35 -17.65
C LEU A 337 -26.80 -6.38 -18.48
N GLY A 338 -27.23 -6.77 -19.68
CA GLY A 338 -27.52 -5.83 -20.76
C GLY A 338 -26.24 -5.35 -21.48
N HIS A 339 -26.39 -4.39 -22.39
CA HIS A 339 -25.29 -3.85 -23.18
C HIS A 339 -24.66 -2.63 -22.50
N THR A 340 -23.47 -2.82 -21.92
CA THR A 340 -22.70 -1.77 -21.24
C THR A 340 -21.92 -0.84 -22.19
N GLU A 341 -22.34 -0.73 -23.45
CA GLU A 341 -21.86 0.24 -24.45
C GLU A 341 -20.32 0.42 -24.45
N GLY A 342 -19.79 1.59 -24.06
CA GLY A 342 -18.34 1.85 -24.01
C GLY A 342 -17.53 0.86 -23.16
N ALA A 343 -18.16 0.27 -22.13
CA ALA A 343 -17.60 -0.74 -21.23
C ALA A 343 -17.89 -2.20 -21.66
N ALA A 344 -18.52 -2.44 -22.81
CA ALA A 344 -18.94 -3.79 -23.21
C ALA A 344 -17.76 -4.74 -23.50
N GLY A 345 -16.71 -4.23 -24.14
CA GLY A 345 -15.50 -4.99 -24.44
C GLY A 345 -14.77 -5.43 -23.18
N ILE A 346 -14.61 -4.52 -22.20
CA ILE A 346 -13.91 -4.83 -20.95
C ILE A 346 -14.71 -5.79 -20.06
N ALA A 347 -16.04 -5.70 -20.03
CA ALA A 347 -16.88 -6.67 -19.31
C ALA A 347 -16.66 -8.10 -19.84
N GLY A 348 -16.68 -8.28 -21.17
CA GLY A 348 -16.38 -9.57 -21.80
C GLY A 348 -14.95 -10.05 -21.54
N LEU A 349 -13.97 -9.15 -21.61
CA LEU A 349 -12.56 -9.47 -21.35
C LEU A 349 -12.33 -9.92 -19.90
N ILE A 350 -12.92 -9.23 -18.92
CA ILE A 350 -12.83 -9.60 -17.50
C ILE A 350 -13.48 -10.96 -17.27
N LYS A 351 -14.68 -11.21 -17.82
CA LYS A 351 -15.33 -12.54 -17.76
C LYS A 351 -14.40 -13.64 -18.27
N VAL A 352 -13.77 -13.43 -19.42
CA VAL A 352 -12.86 -14.43 -20.02
C VAL A 352 -11.58 -14.59 -19.19
N ALA A 353 -11.00 -13.50 -18.67
CA ALA A 353 -9.83 -13.57 -17.82
C ALA A 353 -10.11 -14.37 -16.53
N LEU A 354 -11.23 -14.09 -15.86
CA LEU A 354 -11.69 -14.84 -14.68
C LEU A 354 -12.00 -16.31 -15.03
N ALA A 355 -12.65 -16.58 -16.16
CA ALA A 355 -12.93 -17.94 -16.59
C ALA A 355 -11.67 -18.78 -16.85
N LEU A 356 -10.65 -18.17 -17.48
CA LEU A 356 -9.34 -18.78 -17.69
C LEU A 356 -8.59 -19.00 -16.37
N HIS A 357 -8.71 -18.06 -15.42
CA HIS A 357 -8.13 -18.16 -14.09
C HIS A 357 -8.77 -19.29 -13.26
N HIS A 358 -10.10 -19.32 -13.17
CA HIS A 358 -10.88 -20.33 -12.45
C HIS A 358 -11.03 -21.66 -13.19
N ARG A 359 -10.57 -21.74 -14.45
CA ARG A 359 -10.63 -22.95 -15.30
C ARG A 359 -12.04 -23.43 -15.60
N ILE A 360 -13.01 -22.51 -15.61
CA ILE A 360 -14.42 -22.79 -15.91
C ILE A 360 -15.03 -21.58 -16.60
N VAL A 361 -15.84 -21.79 -17.64
CA VAL A 361 -16.59 -20.73 -18.31
C VAL A 361 -18.05 -20.78 -17.84
N PRO A 362 -18.62 -19.68 -17.32
CA PRO A 362 -20.03 -19.63 -16.94
C PRO A 362 -20.96 -19.84 -18.13
N ALA A 363 -22.15 -20.41 -17.89
CA ALA A 363 -23.17 -20.58 -18.93
C ALA A 363 -23.64 -19.23 -19.48
N SER A 364 -24.04 -19.20 -20.75
CA SER A 364 -24.65 -18.02 -21.36
C SER A 364 -26.12 -17.97 -20.95
N ARG A 365 -26.58 -16.80 -20.47
CA ARG A 365 -28.00 -16.59 -20.21
C ARG A 365 -28.80 -16.66 -21.53
N PHE A 366 -30.03 -17.15 -21.45
CA PHE A 366 -30.93 -17.45 -22.59
C PHE A 366 -30.48 -18.59 -23.52
N ALA A 367 -29.43 -19.35 -23.16
CA ALA A 367 -28.93 -20.44 -23.98
C ALA A 367 -29.91 -21.61 -24.20
N ASP A 368 -30.88 -21.80 -23.31
CA ASP A 368 -31.88 -22.87 -23.41
C ASP A 368 -32.89 -22.65 -24.56
N ARG A 369 -32.95 -21.42 -25.08
CA ARG A 369 -33.86 -20.98 -26.14
C ARG A 369 -33.11 -20.70 -27.45
N GLU A 370 -32.05 -21.45 -27.73
CA GLU A 370 -31.21 -21.29 -28.93
C GLU A 370 -32.04 -21.10 -30.22
N ASN A 371 -31.68 -20.08 -31.03
CA ASN A 371 -32.34 -19.84 -32.32
C ASN A 371 -31.88 -20.88 -33.38
N PRO A 372 -32.77 -21.78 -33.85
CA PRO A 372 -32.39 -22.80 -34.82
C PRO A 372 -31.98 -22.22 -36.19
N GLN A 373 -32.40 -20.99 -36.52
CA GLN A 373 -32.04 -20.33 -37.78
C GLN A 373 -30.55 -19.97 -37.86
N LEU A 374 -29.86 -19.88 -36.71
CA LEU A 374 -28.42 -19.61 -36.67
C LEU A 374 -27.59 -20.80 -37.15
N ARG A 375 -28.16 -22.03 -37.10
CA ARG A 375 -27.53 -23.30 -37.52
C ARG A 375 -26.14 -23.48 -36.89
N LEU A 376 -26.01 -23.22 -35.59
CA LEU A 376 -24.71 -23.19 -34.90
C LEU A 376 -23.90 -24.49 -35.06
N ALA A 377 -24.55 -25.64 -34.89
CA ALA A 377 -23.90 -26.94 -35.00
C ALA A 377 -23.24 -27.15 -36.37
N GLU A 378 -23.91 -26.74 -37.45
CA GLU A 378 -23.39 -26.83 -38.81
C GLU A 378 -22.24 -25.85 -39.09
N ARG A 379 -22.07 -24.85 -38.22
CA ARG A 379 -21.01 -23.85 -38.29
C ARG A 379 -19.83 -24.18 -37.39
N GLY A 380 -19.80 -25.37 -36.79
CA GLY A 380 -18.78 -25.74 -35.82
C GLY A 380 -18.85 -24.93 -34.51
N LEU A 381 -20.03 -24.39 -34.19
CA LEU A 381 -20.30 -23.60 -32.99
C LEU A 381 -21.35 -24.31 -32.11
N ARG A 382 -21.37 -23.98 -30.82
CA ARG A 382 -22.45 -24.38 -29.90
C ARG A 382 -22.69 -23.30 -28.86
N LEU A 383 -23.96 -23.04 -28.55
CA LEU A 383 -24.32 -22.11 -27.48
C LEU A 383 -24.06 -22.75 -26.11
N LEU A 384 -23.42 -22.01 -25.21
CA LEU A 384 -22.97 -22.55 -23.92
C LEU A 384 -24.11 -22.62 -22.89
N LYS A 385 -24.81 -23.76 -22.82
CA LYS A 385 -26.00 -23.98 -21.96
C LYS A 385 -25.66 -24.30 -20.49
N SER A 386 -24.48 -24.84 -20.22
CA SER A 386 -24.03 -25.19 -18.87
C SER A 386 -22.55 -24.82 -18.69
N PRO A 387 -22.06 -24.65 -17.44
CA PRO A 387 -20.67 -24.27 -17.22
C PRO A 387 -19.67 -25.23 -17.86
N LEU A 388 -18.72 -24.69 -18.63
CA LEU A 388 -17.69 -25.48 -19.33
C LEU A 388 -16.39 -25.49 -18.54
N ARG A 389 -16.00 -26.66 -18.01
CA ARG A 389 -14.65 -26.85 -17.45
C ARG A 389 -13.62 -26.85 -18.58
N LEU A 390 -12.58 -26.05 -18.43
CA LEU A 390 -11.54 -25.93 -19.44
C LEU A 390 -10.57 -27.12 -19.40
N PRO A 391 -10.15 -27.66 -20.56
CA PRO A 391 -9.27 -28.83 -20.65
C PRO A 391 -7.93 -28.57 -19.97
N PRO A 392 -7.21 -29.58 -19.43
CA PRO A 392 -5.91 -29.37 -18.79
C PRO A 392 -4.89 -28.75 -19.76
N GLY A 393 -3.90 -28.01 -19.23
CA GLY A 393 -2.91 -27.28 -20.03
C GLY A 393 -3.37 -25.88 -20.45
N THR A 394 -2.77 -25.32 -21.49
CA THR A 394 -3.12 -23.97 -21.97
C THR A 394 -4.46 -23.98 -22.69
N SER A 395 -5.41 -23.17 -22.21
CA SER A 395 -6.72 -22.99 -22.84
C SER A 395 -6.81 -21.60 -23.46
N TYR A 396 -7.46 -21.49 -24.62
CA TYR A 396 -7.62 -20.22 -25.34
C TYR A 396 -9.09 -19.83 -25.46
N ALA A 397 -9.36 -18.52 -25.36
CA ALA A 397 -10.69 -17.95 -25.53
C ALA A 397 -10.61 -16.63 -26.32
N GLY A 398 -11.65 -16.35 -27.10
CA GLY A 398 -11.81 -15.10 -27.86
C GLY A 398 -12.78 -14.13 -27.19
N VAL A 399 -12.58 -12.83 -27.41
CA VAL A 399 -13.52 -11.75 -27.01
C VAL A 399 -13.75 -10.86 -28.22
N SER A 400 -15.01 -10.69 -28.63
CA SER A 400 -15.41 -9.81 -29.74
C SER A 400 -16.15 -8.58 -29.23
N SER A 401 -15.86 -7.41 -29.81
CA SER A 401 -16.74 -6.24 -29.69
C SER A 401 -16.80 -5.43 -30.98
N PHE A 402 -18.00 -5.15 -31.46
CA PHE A 402 -18.26 -4.51 -32.75
C PHE A 402 -19.00 -3.19 -32.53
N GLY A 403 -18.37 -2.08 -32.90
CA GLY A 403 -18.94 -0.75 -32.72
C GLY A 403 -19.99 -0.45 -33.78
N MET A 404 -21.04 0.26 -33.41
CA MET A 404 -22.11 0.65 -34.35
C MET A 404 -21.59 1.46 -35.55
N GLY A 405 -20.49 2.20 -35.40
CA GLY A 405 -19.84 2.90 -36.53
C GLY A 405 -19.01 2.01 -37.47
N GLY A 406 -18.98 0.68 -37.25
CA GLY A 406 -18.27 -0.29 -38.07
C GLY A 406 -16.86 -0.65 -37.60
N THR A 407 -16.36 -0.06 -36.51
CA THR A 407 -15.05 -0.42 -35.94
C THR A 407 -15.15 -1.70 -35.12
N ASN A 408 -14.49 -2.77 -35.57
CA ASN A 408 -14.51 -4.07 -34.92
C ASN A 408 -13.21 -4.33 -34.15
N ALA A 409 -13.31 -5.00 -33.02
CA ALA A 409 -12.18 -5.46 -32.25
C ALA A 409 -12.34 -6.94 -31.84
N HIS A 410 -11.24 -7.69 -31.86
CA HIS A 410 -11.19 -9.06 -31.33
C HIS A 410 -9.89 -9.30 -30.56
N ALA A 411 -9.98 -9.96 -29.41
CA ALA A 411 -8.85 -10.33 -28.56
C ALA A 411 -8.81 -11.85 -28.32
N VAL A 412 -7.60 -12.40 -28.27
CA VAL A 412 -7.34 -13.81 -27.93
C VAL A 412 -6.62 -13.86 -26.59
N LEU A 413 -7.23 -14.53 -25.62
CA LEU A 413 -6.65 -14.75 -24.30
C LEU A 413 -6.28 -16.23 -24.13
N ALA A 414 -5.22 -16.47 -23.39
CA ALA A 414 -4.78 -17.79 -22.94
C ALA A 414 -4.73 -17.85 -21.42
N SER A 415 -4.95 -19.03 -20.85
CA SER A 415 -4.74 -19.25 -19.42
C SER A 415 -3.29 -18.98 -19.04
N ALA A 416 -3.07 -18.38 -17.87
CA ALA A 416 -1.74 -18.12 -17.34
C ALA A 416 -0.84 -19.38 -17.34
N PRO A 417 0.47 -19.25 -17.57
CA PRO A 417 1.41 -20.36 -17.44
C PRO A 417 1.28 -20.97 -16.04
N ARG A 418 1.01 -22.28 -15.96
CA ARG A 418 1.13 -22.99 -14.69
C ARG A 418 2.61 -23.13 -14.38
N ASP A 419 3.02 -22.77 -13.17
CA ASP A 419 4.30 -23.18 -12.61
C ASP A 419 4.04 -24.45 -11.76
N PRO A 420 4.14 -25.66 -12.33
CA PRO A 420 3.90 -26.90 -11.61
C PRO A 420 4.97 -27.19 -10.52
N GLY A 421 6.00 -26.34 -10.36
CA GLY A 421 7.14 -26.58 -9.48
C GLY A 421 7.25 -25.68 -8.24
N LYS A 422 6.61 -24.50 -8.21
CA LYS A 422 6.63 -23.63 -7.03
C LYS A 422 5.69 -24.12 -5.92
N ARG A 423 6.08 -25.20 -5.25
CA ARG A 423 5.68 -25.38 -3.84
C ARG A 423 6.22 -24.17 -3.08
N MET A 424 5.35 -23.41 -2.40
CA MET A 424 5.83 -22.43 -1.44
C MET A 424 6.80 -23.14 -0.48
N PRO A 425 8.01 -22.60 -0.25
CA PRO A 425 8.89 -23.17 0.75
C PRO A 425 8.12 -23.26 2.07
N LYS A 426 7.93 -24.48 2.60
CA LYS A 426 7.20 -24.71 3.86
C LYS A 426 7.90 -24.14 5.10
N ARG A 427 8.99 -23.39 4.95
CA ARG A 427 9.93 -23.02 6.02
C ARG A 427 10.24 -21.51 6.05
N GLY A 428 9.21 -20.66 6.01
CA GLY A 428 9.31 -19.22 6.33
C GLY A 428 8.78 -18.92 7.74
N SER A 429 8.81 -17.66 8.18
CA SER A 429 8.11 -17.23 9.43
C SER A 429 6.66 -17.68 9.41
N THR A 430 6.22 -18.40 10.44
CA THR A 430 4.81 -18.80 10.58
C THR A 430 3.95 -17.65 11.10
N THR A 431 4.54 -16.74 11.89
CA THR A 431 3.88 -15.50 12.29
C THR A 431 4.01 -14.46 11.17
N GLY A 432 2.87 -14.01 10.66
CA GLY A 432 2.76 -12.91 9.71
C GLY A 432 2.61 -11.58 10.43
N VAL A 433 3.19 -10.52 9.85
CA VAL A 433 2.93 -9.12 10.18
C VAL A 433 1.97 -8.57 9.14
N PHE A 434 0.73 -8.33 9.50
CA PHE A 434 -0.27 -7.72 8.63
C PHE A 434 -0.22 -6.20 8.76
N THR A 435 -0.06 -5.49 7.64
CA THR A 435 -0.16 -4.02 7.60
C THR A 435 -1.39 -3.55 6.85
N LEU A 436 -1.98 -2.44 7.28
CA LEU A 436 -3.01 -1.73 6.53
C LEU A 436 -2.75 -0.22 6.69
N SER A 437 -3.03 0.55 5.65
CA SER A 437 -2.97 2.01 5.73
C SER A 437 -4.19 2.67 5.11
N ALA A 438 -4.56 3.85 5.60
CA ALA A 438 -5.65 4.67 5.10
C ALA A 438 -5.34 6.17 5.23
N ASP A 439 -6.14 7.00 4.55
CA ASP A 439 -6.06 8.46 4.55
C ASP A 439 -6.67 9.11 5.78
N THR A 440 -7.63 8.46 6.44
CA THR A 440 -8.20 8.88 7.74
C THR A 440 -8.36 7.71 8.72
N PRO A 441 -8.50 7.98 10.03
CA PRO A 441 -8.90 7.01 11.06
C PRO A 441 -10.14 6.18 10.70
N GLU A 442 -11.20 6.84 10.23
CA GLU A 442 -12.47 6.22 9.89
C GLU A 442 -12.34 5.33 8.66
N ALA A 443 -11.56 5.77 7.67
CA ALA A 443 -11.22 4.97 6.52
C ALA A 443 -10.40 3.73 6.90
N LEU A 444 -9.49 3.86 7.87
CA LEU A 444 -8.71 2.73 8.39
C LEU A 444 -9.61 1.69 9.03
N ARG A 445 -10.51 2.10 9.94
CA ARG A 445 -11.50 1.22 10.58
C ARG A 445 -12.40 0.50 9.57
N ARG A 446 -12.94 1.24 8.59
CA ARG A 446 -13.79 0.66 7.53
C ARG A 446 -13.06 -0.41 6.74
N ASN A 447 -11.80 -0.14 6.38
CA ASN A 447 -10.96 -1.11 5.68
C ASN A 447 -10.59 -2.31 6.57
N LEU A 448 -10.32 -2.11 7.86
CA LEU A 448 -10.11 -3.20 8.82
C LEU A 448 -11.31 -4.13 8.90
N ALA A 449 -12.53 -3.57 9.02
CA ALA A 449 -13.76 -4.36 9.02
C ALA A 449 -13.94 -5.16 7.72
N ALA A 450 -13.73 -4.50 6.58
CA ALA A 450 -13.85 -5.12 5.27
C ALA A 450 -12.84 -6.27 5.06
N GLN A 451 -11.61 -6.13 5.57
CA GLN A 451 -10.61 -7.20 5.58
C GLN A 451 -10.97 -8.30 6.57
N ALA A 452 -11.45 -7.97 7.78
CA ALA A 452 -11.82 -8.96 8.79
C ALA A 452 -12.88 -9.95 8.26
N GLU A 453 -13.88 -9.45 7.53
CA GLU A 453 -14.88 -10.28 6.84
C GLU A 453 -14.24 -11.17 5.77
N ALA A 454 -13.41 -10.60 4.91
CA ALA A 454 -12.77 -11.32 3.81
C ALA A 454 -11.80 -12.42 4.31
N VAL A 455 -11.11 -12.19 5.42
CA VAL A 455 -10.22 -13.17 6.04
C VAL A 455 -11.03 -14.25 6.77
N ALA A 456 -12.12 -13.89 7.44
CA ALA A 456 -13.00 -14.84 8.13
C ALA A 456 -13.67 -15.83 7.16
N GLY A 457 -13.94 -15.42 5.92
CA GLY A 457 -14.49 -16.29 4.88
C GLY A 457 -13.51 -17.35 4.32
N ARG A 458 -12.23 -17.31 4.72
CA ARG A 458 -11.20 -18.24 4.22
C ARG A 458 -11.09 -19.50 5.10
N PRO A 459 -10.67 -20.64 4.51
CA PRO A 459 -10.20 -21.77 5.30
C PRO A 459 -9.08 -21.35 6.26
N ARG A 460 -9.03 -21.99 7.43
CA ARG A 460 -7.94 -21.76 8.38
C ARG A 460 -6.60 -22.17 7.74
N GLY A 461 -5.67 -21.23 7.69
CA GLY A 461 -4.35 -21.43 7.09
C GLY A 461 -3.33 -20.43 7.62
N ASP A 462 -2.08 -20.60 7.20
CA ASP A 462 -0.94 -19.72 7.54
C ASP A 462 -1.23 -18.28 7.09
N ALA A 463 -1.25 -17.33 8.03
CA ALA A 463 -1.58 -15.93 7.76
C ALA A 463 -0.48 -15.20 6.97
N ALA A 464 0.75 -15.72 6.97
CA ALA A 464 1.90 -14.92 6.61
C ALA A 464 2.01 -14.71 5.07
N ALA A 465 1.39 -15.55 4.24
CA ALA A 465 1.26 -15.29 2.80
C ALA A 465 0.34 -14.11 2.50
N LEU A 466 -0.78 -14.03 3.22
CA LEU A 466 -1.72 -12.92 3.13
C LEU A 466 -1.11 -11.62 3.66
N CYS A 467 -0.41 -11.70 4.80
CA CYS A 467 0.34 -10.60 5.38
C CYS A 467 1.38 -10.04 4.39
N LEU A 468 2.18 -10.91 3.77
CA LEU A 468 3.18 -10.49 2.78
C LEU A 468 2.55 -9.71 1.62
N HIS A 469 1.36 -10.09 1.15
CA HIS A 469 0.68 -9.33 0.12
C HIS A 469 0.22 -7.96 0.64
N SER A 470 -0.31 -7.88 1.87
CA SER A 470 -0.71 -6.61 2.51
C SER A 470 0.46 -5.65 2.63
N ASN A 471 1.61 -6.18 3.00
CA ASN A 471 2.85 -5.48 3.22
C ASN A 471 3.43 -4.83 1.95
N ARG A 472 3.00 -5.30 0.77
CA ARG A 472 3.36 -4.72 -0.54
C ARG A 472 2.38 -3.67 -1.03
N VAL A 473 1.11 -3.78 -0.66
CA VAL A 473 0.02 -3.02 -1.31
C VAL A 473 -0.59 -1.96 -0.39
N LYS A 474 -0.65 -2.22 0.92
CA LYS A 474 -1.46 -1.49 1.89
C LYS A 474 -0.63 -0.72 2.93
N THR A 475 0.47 -0.08 2.51
CA THR A 475 1.45 0.55 3.42
C THR A 475 1.69 2.05 3.19
N GLY A 476 1.22 2.59 2.06
CA GLY A 476 1.60 3.91 1.56
C GLY A 476 0.86 5.10 2.17
N LEU A 477 -0.29 4.89 2.80
CA LEU A 477 -1.16 5.98 3.30
C LEU A 477 -0.79 6.41 4.73
N PRO A 478 -1.17 7.63 5.17
CA PRO A 478 -0.67 8.23 6.40
C PRO A 478 -1.09 7.49 7.68
N TYR A 479 -2.34 7.05 7.82
CA TYR A 479 -2.75 6.29 9.00
C TYR A 479 -2.39 4.84 8.82
N ARG A 480 -1.59 4.28 9.72
CA ARG A 480 -1.02 2.95 9.65
C ARG A 480 -1.54 2.07 10.77
N TYR A 481 -1.88 0.84 10.40
CA TYR A 481 -2.18 -0.26 11.30
C TYR A 481 -1.20 -1.40 11.05
N ALA A 482 -0.74 -2.04 12.13
CA ALA A 482 -0.05 -3.32 12.02
C ALA A 482 -0.35 -4.23 13.20
N THR A 483 -0.55 -5.52 12.91
CA THR A 483 -0.73 -6.59 13.88
C THR A 483 -0.02 -7.86 13.44
N THR A 484 0.12 -8.82 14.36
CA THR A 484 0.70 -10.13 14.08
C THR A 484 -0.36 -11.23 14.15
N ALA A 485 -0.21 -12.27 13.35
CA ALA A 485 -1.08 -13.45 13.41
C ALA A 485 -0.35 -14.69 12.88
N ARG A 486 -0.62 -15.85 13.47
CA ARG A 486 -0.12 -17.14 12.97
C ARG A 486 -1.04 -17.77 11.95
N ASP A 487 -2.34 -17.55 12.09
CA ASP A 487 -3.33 -18.07 11.15
C ASP A 487 -4.44 -17.07 10.81
N THR A 488 -5.20 -17.40 9.77
CA THR A 488 -6.28 -16.55 9.26
C THR A 488 -7.39 -16.30 10.28
N ALA A 489 -7.64 -17.22 11.22
CA ALA A 489 -8.66 -17.02 12.25
C ALA A 489 -8.20 -15.99 13.30
N GLU A 490 -6.96 -16.10 13.76
CA GLU A 490 -6.32 -15.12 14.64
C GLU A 490 -6.28 -13.73 13.98
N LEU A 491 -5.89 -13.67 12.70
CA LEU A 491 -5.87 -12.40 11.96
C LEU A 491 -7.26 -11.78 11.86
N ALA A 492 -8.28 -12.55 11.48
CA ALA A 492 -9.65 -12.04 11.37
C ALA A 492 -10.19 -11.52 12.71
N ALA A 493 -9.82 -12.15 13.83
CA ALA A 493 -10.18 -11.68 15.17
C ALA A 493 -9.52 -10.33 15.49
N ALA A 494 -8.20 -10.22 15.31
CA ALA A 494 -7.45 -8.99 15.57
C ALA A 494 -7.92 -7.80 14.71
N LEU A 495 -8.25 -8.05 13.43
CA LEU A 495 -8.79 -7.02 12.54
C LEU A 495 -10.19 -6.56 12.97
N ARG A 496 -11.03 -7.48 13.46
CA ARG A 496 -12.39 -7.16 13.93
C ARG A 496 -12.36 -6.33 15.20
N GLU A 497 -11.48 -6.68 16.14
CA GLU A 497 -11.26 -5.94 17.38
C GLU A 497 -10.79 -4.51 17.08
N ALA A 498 -9.74 -4.37 16.26
CA ALA A 498 -9.23 -3.07 15.86
C ALA A 498 -10.23 -2.21 15.06
N ALA A 499 -11.16 -2.83 14.33
CA ALA A 499 -12.21 -2.12 13.62
C ALA A 499 -13.31 -1.57 14.56
N ALA A 500 -13.47 -2.14 15.76
CA ALA A 500 -14.50 -1.75 16.72
C ALA A 500 -14.09 -0.53 17.57
N GLU A 501 -12.82 -0.45 17.95
CA GLU A 501 -12.27 0.63 18.78
C GLU A 501 -12.16 1.95 18.00
N GLU A 502 -12.45 3.09 18.65
CA GLU A 502 -12.35 4.41 18.01
C GLU A 502 -10.92 4.72 17.59
N MET A 503 -9.95 4.51 18.48
CA MET A 503 -8.51 4.66 18.21
C MET A 503 -7.69 3.56 18.89
N PRO A 504 -7.56 2.38 18.26
CA PRO A 504 -6.66 1.33 18.73
C PRO A 504 -5.23 1.83 18.89
N GLU A 505 -4.52 1.33 19.90
CA GLU A 505 -3.08 1.60 20.11
C GLU A 505 -2.23 1.20 18.88
N GLN A 506 -2.74 0.25 18.09
CA GLN A 506 -2.10 -0.23 16.88
C GLN A 506 -2.35 0.67 15.66
N ILE A 507 -3.10 1.76 15.80
CA ILE A 507 -3.28 2.80 14.78
C ILE A 507 -2.37 3.98 15.11
N ALA A 508 -1.53 4.37 14.15
CA ALA A 508 -0.68 5.55 14.27
C ALA A 508 -0.74 6.39 13.00
N HIS A 509 -0.77 7.72 13.14
CA HIS A 509 -0.42 8.59 12.02
C HIS A 509 1.07 8.44 11.74
N ARG A 510 1.44 8.22 10.47
CA ARG A 510 2.82 8.07 10.03
C ARG A 510 3.63 9.30 10.47
N PRO A 511 4.67 9.11 11.30
CA PRO A 511 5.54 10.22 11.66
C PRO A 511 6.32 10.73 10.45
N TRP A 512 6.63 12.03 10.46
CA TRP A 512 7.46 12.65 9.43
C TRP A 512 8.92 12.19 9.51
N ALA A 513 9.40 11.95 10.73
CA ALA A 513 10.74 11.43 11.01
C ALA A 513 10.71 9.90 11.13
N LYS A 514 11.71 9.24 10.55
CA LYS A 514 11.91 7.79 10.75
C LYS A 514 12.36 7.50 12.18
N PRO A 515 12.05 6.31 12.73
CA PRO A 515 12.57 5.92 14.03
C PRO A 515 14.10 5.82 13.99
N VAL A 516 14.76 6.35 15.02
CA VAL A 516 16.20 6.26 15.22
C VAL A 516 16.43 5.11 16.20
N VAL A 517 17.00 4.02 15.70
CA VAL A 517 17.13 2.76 16.44
C VAL A 517 18.56 2.59 16.93
N ALA A 518 18.78 2.33 18.22
CA ALA A 518 20.08 1.91 18.75
C ALA A 518 20.03 0.47 19.27
N PHE A 519 21.09 -0.29 18.99
CA PHE A 519 21.20 -1.69 19.43
C PHE A 519 22.07 -1.81 20.68
N LEU A 520 21.56 -2.50 21.70
CA LEU A 520 22.24 -2.78 22.96
C LEU A 520 22.57 -4.27 23.06
N PHE A 521 23.83 -4.66 22.88
CA PHE A 521 24.26 -6.06 22.88
C PHE A 521 24.53 -6.56 24.30
N THR A 522 23.87 -7.65 24.69
CA THR A 522 23.92 -8.17 26.06
C THR A 522 25.27 -8.77 26.42
N GLY A 523 25.61 -8.66 27.71
CA GLY A 523 26.76 -9.31 28.31
C GLY A 523 26.48 -10.74 28.79
N GLN A 524 27.49 -11.33 29.44
CA GLN A 524 27.41 -12.65 30.06
C GLN A 524 26.47 -12.61 31.29
N GLY A 525 25.73 -13.70 31.50
CA GLY A 525 24.65 -13.80 32.48
C GLY A 525 23.24 -13.70 31.85
N SER A 526 23.15 -13.43 30.55
CA SER A 526 21.86 -13.43 29.81
C SER A 526 21.53 -14.80 29.21
N GLN A 527 22.51 -15.70 29.06
CA GLN A 527 22.34 -17.02 28.48
C GLN A 527 21.46 -17.94 29.36
N PHE A 528 20.85 -18.94 28.71
CA PHE A 528 20.15 -20.04 29.36
C PHE A 528 19.99 -21.20 28.35
N PRO A 529 19.74 -22.44 28.81
CA PRO A 529 19.53 -23.57 27.92
C PRO A 529 18.39 -23.34 26.90
N ALA A 530 18.60 -23.77 25.66
CA ALA A 530 17.68 -23.62 24.54
C ALA A 530 17.29 -22.17 24.21
N MET A 531 18.16 -21.20 24.53
CA MET A 531 17.93 -19.80 24.20
C MET A 531 17.71 -19.60 22.71
N THR A 532 16.72 -18.78 22.35
CA THR A 532 16.32 -18.49 20.96
C THR A 532 15.87 -19.70 20.11
N ALA A 533 15.67 -20.89 20.70
CA ALA A 533 15.23 -22.07 19.96
C ALA A 533 13.84 -21.88 19.30
N ALA A 534 12.95 -21.12 19.94
CA ALA A 534 11.68 -20.72 19.35
C ALA A 534 11.87 -19.86 18.08
N LEU A 535 12.69 -18.80 18.15
CA LEU A 535 13.05 -17.99 16.98
C LEU A 535 13.71 -18.81 15.87
N HIS A 536 14.58 -19.76 16.21
CA HIS A 536 15.17 -20.67 15.24
C HIS A 536 14.11 -21.56 14.57
N ARG A 537 13.06 -22.00 15.26
CA ARG A 537 11.98 -22.76 14.61
C ARG A 537 11.10 -21.88 13.72
N GLU A 538 10.82 -20.66 14.15
CA GLU A 538 9.88 -19.77 13.46
C GLU A 538 10.54 -18.99 12.31
N SER A 539 11.67 -18.32 12.53
CA SER A 539 12.27 -17.37 11.58
C SER A 539 13.35 -17.98 10.69
N ALA A 540 13.12 -18.01 9.37
CA ALA A 540 14.11 -18.46 8.39
C ALA A 540 15.35 -17.56 8.32
N ALA A 541 15.14 -16.24 8.45
CA ALA A 541 16.23 -15.27 8.44
C ALA A 541 17.14 -15.45 9.66
N TYR A 542 16.55 -15.64 10.85
CA TYR A 542 17.32 -15.88 12.08
C TYR A 542 18.14 -17.17 11.99
N ARG A 543 17.53 -18.27 11.52
CA ARG A 543 18.24 -19.54 11.28
C ARG A 543 19.47 -19.34 10.42
N HIS A 544 19.29 -18.66 9.28
CA HIS A 544 20.36 -18.42 8.34
C HIS A 544 21.54 -17.66 8.97
N HIS A 545 21.26 -16.58 9.71
CA HIS A 545 22.33 -15.81 10.34
C HIS A 545 22.96 -16.51 11.56
N LEU A 546 22.23 -17.38 12.25
CA LEU A 546 22.80 -18.24 13.29
C LEU A 546 23.74 -19.30 12.68
N ASP A 547 23.36 -19.88 11.54
CA ASP A 547 24.20 -20.81 10.78
C ASP A 547 25.48 -20.12 10.28
N GLU A 548 25.39 -18.85 9.84
CA GLU A 548 26.56 -18.03 9.46
C GLU A 548 27.51 -17.81 10.65
N ALA A 549 26.99 -17.42 11.82
CA ALA A 549 27.80 -17.20 13.01
C ALA A 549 28.46 -18.49 13.49
N ASP A 550 27.72 -19.60 13.49
CA ASP A 550 28.24 -20.91 13.84
C ASP A 550 29.35 -21.34 12.87
N ALA A 551 29.17 -21.13 11.56
CA ALA A 551 30.21 -21.41 10.57
C ALA A 551 31.52 -20.64 10.83
N ALA A 552 31.43 -19.38 11.27
CA ALA A 552 32.59 -18.56 11.63
C ALA A 552 33.24 -18.97 12.95
N LEU A 553 32.48 -19.53 13.90
CA LEU A 553 32.99 -19.98 15.20
C LEU A 553 33.61 -21.38 15.15
N ARG A 554 33.15 -22.24 14.25
CA ARG A 554 33.61 -23.64 14.10
C ARG A 554 35.14 -23.83 14.09
N PRO A 555 35.97 -22.97 13.47
CA PRO A 555 37.42 -23.13 13.52
C PRO A 555 38.04 -22.93 14.92
N TYR A 556 37.30 -22.29 15.84
CA TYR A 556 37.79 -21.83 17.13
C TYR A 556 37.11 -22.51 18.33
N THR A 557 36.08 -23.33 18.09
CA THR A 557 35.32 -24.04 19.12
C THR A 557 35.27 -25.55 18.84
N ASP A 558 35.37 -26.37 19.89
CA ASP A 558 35.33 -27.83 19.75
C ASP A 558 33.92 -28.39 19.45
N ARG A 559 32.89 -27.56 19.65
CA ARG A 559 31.48 -27.90 19.44
C ARG A 559 30.82 -26.85 18.56
N SER A 560 29.75 -27.30 17.89
CA SER A 560 28.80 -26.43 17.18
C SER A 560 28.14 -25.49 18.17
N VAL A 561 28.36 -24.19 18.00
CA VAL A 561 27.78 -23.14 18.86
C VAL A 561 26.27 -23.07 18.63
N ARG A 562 25.81 -23.31 17.41
CA ARG A 562 24.38 -23.46 17.14
C ARG A 562 23.75 -24.56 17.99
N ASP A 563 24.39 -25.72 18.06
CA ASP A 563 23.83 -26.85 18.81
C ASP A 563 23.88 -26.60 20.32
N LEU A 564 24.86 -25.82 20.80
CA LEU A 564 24.92 -25.32 22.19
C LEU A 564 23.77 -24.34 22.49
N VAL A 565 23.54 -23.35 21.61
CA VAL A 565 22.48 -22.33 21.74
C VAL A 565 21.09 -22.99 21.76
N LEU A 566 20.86 -23.96 20.87
CA LEU A 566 19.56 -24.61 20.69
C LEU A 566 19.36 -25.82 21.62
N GLY A 567 20.44 -26.33 22.22
CA GLY A 567 20.43 -27.49 23.11
C GLY A 567 19.91 -27.16 24.51
N GLY A 568 19.39 -28.16 25.23
CA GLY A 568 18.86 -28.01 26.59
C GLY A 568 19.90 -28.23 27.71
N ASP A 569 21.19 -28.19 27.39
CA ASP A 569 22.27 -28.48 28.33
C ASP A 569 22.72 -27.22 29.08
N THR A 570 23.03 -27.35 30.37
CA THR A 570 23.52 -26.25 31.23
C THR A 570 24.98 -25.90 30.97
N CYS A 571 25.72 -26.68 30.16
CA CYS A 571 27.08 -26.33 29.77
C CYS A 571 27.21 -24.93 29.14
N VAL A 572 26.12 -24.36 28.59
CA VAL A 572 26.10 -22.98 28.08
C VAL A 572 26.44 -21.92 29.14
N ASP A 573 26.36 -22.24 30.43
CA ASP A 573 26.72 -21.35 31.53
C ASP A 573 28.23 -21.29 31.81
N GLU A 574 29.01 -22.25 31.30
CA GLU A 574 30.47 -22.20 31.38
C GLU A 574 31.00 -21.11 30.44
N THR A 575 31.97 -20.31 30.91
CA THR A 575 32.42 -19.09 30.24
C THR A 575 32.99 -19.36 28.85
N GLU A 576 33.60 -20.51 28.63
CA GLU A 576 34.11 -20.93 27.33
C GLU A 576 33.02 -21.14 26.28
N PHE A 577 31.81 -21.53 26.68
CA PHE A 577 30.67 -21.74 25.80
C PHE A 577 29.74 -20.53 25.76
N ALA A 578 29.53 -19.86 26.91
CA ALA A 578 28.65 -18.71 27.05
C ALA A 578 29.04 -17.56 26.11
N GLN A 579 30.34 -17.21 26.04
CA GLN A 579 30.78 -16.05 25.27
C GLN A 579 30.59 -16.24 23.74
N PRO A 580 31.06 -17.34 23.12
CA PRO A 580 30.72 -17.66 21.73
C PRO A 580 29.21 -17.73 21.45
N ALA A 581 28.44 -18.33 22.35
CA ALA A 581 27.00 -18.49 22.19
C ALA A 581 26.27 -17.13 22.18
N LEU A 582 26.63 -16.22 23.09
CA LEU A 582 26.07 -14.87 23.15
C LEU A 582 26.47 -14.04 21.93
N PHE A 583 27.71 -14.16 21.45
CA PHE A 583 28.14 -13.53 20.21
C PHE A 583 27.33 -14.02 19.01
N ALA A 584 27.14 -15.34 18.88
CA ALA A 584 26.37 -15.93 17.79
C ALA A 584 24.90 -15.47 17.79
N VAL A 585 24.25 -15.49 18.96
CA VAL A 585 22.88 -14.97 19.13
C VAL A 585 22.81 -13.48 18.81
N GLY A 586 23.74 -12.69 19.33
CA GLY A 586 23.78 -11.24 19.13
C GLY A 586 23.97 -10.87 17.65
N TYR A 587 24.90 -11.53 16.97
CA TYR A 587 25.08 -11.38 15.53
C TYR A 587 23.80 -11.76 14.76
N ALA A 588 23.24 -12.94 15.03
CA ALA A 588 22.08 -13.44 14.30
C ALA A 588 20.85 -12.53 14.44
N LEU A 589 20.57 -12.04 15.65
CA LEU A 589 19.47 -11.10 15.91
C LEU A 589 19.69 -9.76 15.19
N ALA A 590 20.87 -9.15 15.33
CA ALA A 590 21.18 -7.86 14.73
C ALA A 590 21.13 -7.92 13.19
N ARG A 591 21.65 -9.00 12.59
CA ARG A 591 21.60 -9.21 11.13
C ARG A 591 20.18 -9.42 10.63
N THR A 592 19.36 -10.18 11.37
CA THR A 592 17.94 -10.39 11.04
C THR A 592 17.18 -9.06 11.00
N LEU A 593 17.34 -8.21 12.03
CA LEU A 593 16.70 -6.89 12.08
C LEU A 593 17.21 -5.95 10.98
N THR A 594 18.52 -5.95 10.75
CA THR A 594 19.15 -5.14 9.69
C THR A 594 18.65 -5.57 8.31
N ALA A 595 18.53 -6.87 8.04
CA ALA A 595 17.97 -7.41 6.80
C ALA A 595 16.52 -6.97 6.61
N ALA A 596 15.71 -6.96 7.69
CA ALA A 596 14.34 -6.45 7.70
C ALA A 596 14.24 -4.91 7.60
N GLY A 597 15.35 -4.18 7.48
CA GLY A 597 15.39 -2.72 7.32
C GLY A 597 15.43 -1.95 8.64
N ALA A 598 15.39 -2.64 9.79
CA ALA A 598 15.50 -2.06 11.13
C ALA A 598 16.97 -2.03 11.60
N GLY A 599 17.88 -1.49 10.77
CA GLY A 599 19.30 -1.38 11.11
C GLY A 599 19.59 -0.30 12.17
N PRO A 600 20.70 -0.44 12.93
CA PRO A 600 21.03 0.50 13.99
C PRO A 600 21.62 1.82 13.44
N ALA A 601 21.21 2.93 14.03
CA ALA A 601 21.87 4.23 13.95
C ALA A 601 23.11 4.31 14.86
N ALA A 602 23.13 3.51 15.94
CA ALA A 602 24.29 3.31 16.80
C ALA A 602 24.23 1.95 17.50
N VAL A 603 25.38 1.45 17.93
CA VAL A 603 25.50 0.20 18.68
C VAL A 603 26.24 0.44 20.00
N LEU A 604 25.86 -0.30 21.04
CA LEU A 604 26.51 -0.33 22.33
C LEU A 604 26.53 -1.77 22.81
N GLY A 605 27.67 -2.28 23.29
CA GLY A 605 27.74 -3.64 23.84
C GLY A 605 28.28 -3.68 25.25
N HIS A 606 27.67 -4.50 26.11
CA HIS A 606 28.11 -4.67 27.50
C HIS A 606 29.12 -5.81 27.61
N SER A 607 30.38 -5.51 27.93
CA SER A 607 31.45 -6.51 28.08
C SER A 607 31.56 -7.41 26.83
N VAL A 608 31.17 -8.69 26.90
CA VAL A 608 31.22 -9.61 25.75
C VAL A 608 30.30 -9.18 24.60
N GLY A 609 29.22 -8.44 24.88
CA GLY A 609 28.33 -7.92 23.84
C GLY A 609 29.03 -6.96 22.87
N GLU A 610 30.14 -6.35 23.30
CA GLU A 610 30.90 -5.39 22.51
C GLU A 610 31.58 -6.01 21.28
N PHE A 611 31.90 -7.31 21.31
CA PHE A 611 32.44 -8.03 20.13
C PHE A 611 31.40 -8.13 19.02
N ALA A 612 30.15 -8.49 19.35
CA ALA A 612 29.07 -8.55 18.37
C ALA A 612 28.71 -7.13 17.88
N ALA A 613 28.71 -6.14 18.78
CA ALA A 613 28.51 -4.73 18.41
C ALA A 613 29.58 -4.26 17.41
N ALA A 614 30.86 -4.57 17.64
CA ALA A 614 31.96 -4.22 16.76
C ALA A 614 31.84 -4.87 15.36
N VAL A 615 31.38 -6.12 15.29
CA VAL A 615 31.12 -6.78 14.00
C VAL A 615 29.97 -6.10 13.24
N ILE A 616 28.89 -5.75 13.93
CA ILE A 616 27.75 -5.06 13.32
C ILE A 616 28.11 -3.62 12.91
N ALA A 617 29.00 -2.98 13.67
CA ALA A 617 29.54 -1.67 13.32
C ALA A 617 30.57 -1.72 12.17
N GLY A 618 31.08 -2.91 11.81
CA GLY A 618 32.14 -3.07 10.81
C GLY A 618 33.55 -2.75 11.33
N ALA A 619 33.72 -2.62 12.64
CA ALA A 619 35.04 -2.47 13.28
C ALA A 619 35.80 -3.80 13.38
N LEU A 620 35.08 -4.93 13.30
CA LEU A 620 35.63 -6.27 13.16
C LEU A 620 34.90 -7.02 12.02
N THR A 621 35.60 -7.92 11.35
CA THR A 621 34.93 -8.93 10.52
C THR A 621 34.28 -10.01 11.41
N LEU A 622 33.34 -10.78 10.85
CA LEU A 622 32.68 -11.87 11.57
C LEU A 622 33.69 -12.92 12.09
N ASP A 623 34.68 -13.27 11.26
CA ASP A 623 35.72 -14.25 11.63
C ASP A 623 36.62 -13.72 12.76
N GLU A 624 37.05 -12.45 12.69
CA GLU A 624 37.84 -11.84 13.75
C GLU A 624 37.09 -11.78 15.08
N GLY A 625 35.81 -11.37 15.05
CA GLY A 625 34.95 -11.37 16.22
C GLY A 625 34.77 -12.78 16.81
N ALA A 626 34.53 -13.77 15.95
CA ALA A 626 34.40 -15.18 16.33
C ALA A 626 35.68 -15.73 17.00
N ARG A 627 36.84 -15.46 16.40
CA ARG A 627 38.15 -15.84 16.94
C ARG A 627 38.41 -15.20 18.31
N LEU A 628 38.19 -13.89 18.42
CA LEU A 628 38.43 -13.14 19.65
C LEU A 628 37.53 -13.63 20.78
N VAL A 629 36.23 -13.78 20.53
CA VAL A 629 35.30 -14.20 21.58
C VAL A 629 35.55 -15.64 22.04
N ALA A 630 35.90 -16.55 21.13
CA ALA A 630 36.27 -17.92 21.46
C ALA A 630 37.59 -17.97 22.26
N ALA A 631 38.59 -17.21 21.86
CA ALA A 631 39.85 -17.09 22.59
C ALA A 631 39.62 -16.53 24.00
N ARG A 632 38.83 -15.46 24.14
CA ARG A 632 38.50 -14.84 25.42
C ARG A 632 37.75 -15.81 26.32
N GLY A 633 36.71 -16.47 25.84
CA GLY A 633 35.92 -17.44 26.61
C GLY A 633 36.80 -18.53 27.21
N ARG A 634 37.61 -19.20 26.38
CA ARG A 634 38.52 -20.28 26.81
C ARG A 634 39.59 -19.79 27.80
N LEU A 635 40.21 -18.64 27.52
CA LEU A 635 41.27 -18.09 28.37
C LEU A 635 40.73 -17.66 29.74
N MET A 636 39.52 -17.09 29.77
CA MET A 636 38.86 -16.71 31.02
C MET A 636 38.43 -17.94 31.82
N GLN A 637 37.85 -18.96 31.16
CA GLN A 637 37.48 -20.23 31.82
C GLN A 637 38.67 -20.91 32.51
N ALA A 638 39.87 -20.78 31.94
CA ALA A 638 41.10 -21.37 32.49
C ALA A 638 41.70 -20.58 33.68
N LEU A 639 41.12 -19.45 34.08
CA LEU A 639 41.59 -18.69 35.24
C LEU A 639 41.30 -19.46 36.55
N PRO A 640 42.12 -19.26 37.60
CA PRO A 640 41.89 -19.89 38.90
C PRO A 640 40.51 -19.54 39.47
N ALA A 641 39.86 -20.54 40.09
CA ALA A 641 38.64 -20.33 40.85
C ALA A 641 38.88 -19.43 42.09
N GLY A 642 37.81 -18.84 42.63
CA GLY A 642 37.86 -18.00 43.84
C GLY A 642 37.58 -16.50 43.59
N GLY A 643 37.42 -16.10 42.33
CA GLY A 643 36.88 -14.79 41.96
C GLY A 643 35.35 -14.73 42.02
N GLY A 644 34.81 -13.52 42.12
CA GLY A 644 33.37 -13.26 42.04
C GLY A 644 33.10 -11.80 41.69
N MET A 645 31.82 -11.45 41.65
CA MET A 645 31.37 -10.08 41.39
C MET A 645 30.22 -9.71 42.33
N LEU A 646 30.23 -8.48 42.85
CA LEU A 646 29.24 -7.95 43.80
C LEU A 646 28.51 -6.75 43.18
N ALA A 647 27.20 -6.83 43.00
CA ALA A 647 26.39 -5.68 42.63
C ALA A 647 26.07 -4.84 43.86
N VAL A 648 26.32 -3.53 43.77
CA VAL A 648 26.22 -2.57 44.87
C VAL A 648 25.35 -1.39 44.43
N LYS A 649 24.37 -1.02 45.27
CA LYS A 649 23.51 0.15 45.05
C LYS A 649 24.15 1.43 45.59
N ALA A 650 25.30 1.79 45.01
CA ALA A 650 26.09 2.97 45.33
C ALA A 650 26.75 3.55 44.07
N ALA A 651 27.12 4.83 44.12
CA ALA A 651 27.89 5.46 43.06
C ALA A 651 29.36 4.99 43.10
N ARG A 652 30.03 4.94 41.93
CA ARG A 652 31.46 4.61 41.84
C ARG A 652 32.33 5.43 42.80
N GLY A 653 32.01 6.72 42.97
CA GLY A 653 32.71 7.64 43.86
C GLY A 653 32.68 7.20 45.33
N GLU A 654 31.56 6.67 45.80
CA GLU A 654 31.31 6.29 47.19
C GLU A 654 32.08 5.03 47.60
N LEU A 655 32.54 4.22 46.63
CA LEU A 655 33.21 2.95 46.88
C LEU A 655 34.75 3.05 46.98
N HIS A 656 35.34 4.23 46.74
CA HIS A 656 36.80 4.42 46.83
C HIS A 656 37.38 3.97 48.18
N PRO A 657 36.80 4.30 49.35
CA PRO A 657 37.35 3.85 50.63
C PRO A 657 37.48 2.33 50.75
N HIS A 658 36.51 1.59 50.20
CA HIS A 658 36.53 0.12 50.20
C HIS A 658 37.54 -0.44 49.17
N LEU A 659 37.69 0.21 48.02
CA LEU A 659 38.67 -0.20 47.01
C LEU A 659 40.11 0.04 47.47
N ASP A 660 40.37 1.14 48.16
CA ASP A 660 41.69 1.46 48.74
C ASP A 660 42.07 0.44 49.83
N ALA A 661 41.10 0.00 50.64
CA ALA A 661 41.30 -1.03 51.66
C ALA A 661 41.49 -2.44 51.09
N HIS A 662 40.98 -2.69 49.87
CA HIS A 662 41.04 -3.99 49.20
C HIS A 662 41.60 -3.85 47.77
N PRO A 663 42.92 -3.64 47.59
CA PRO A 663 43.54 -3.37 46.27
C PRO A 663 43.40 -4.52 45.24
N GLN A 664 43.01 -5.71 45.70
CA GLN A 664 42.67 -6.87 44.88
C GLN A 664 41.26 -6.81 44.27
N VAL A 665 40.41 -5.87 44.70
CA VAL A 665 39.06 -5.62 44.18
C VAL A 665 39.10 -4.40 43.27
N ALA A 666 38.41 -4.48 42.14
CA ALA A 666 38.24 -3.37 41.20
C ALA A 666 36.77 -3.11 40.92
N VAL A 667 36.48 -1.96 40.33
CA VAL A 667 35.18 -1.72 39.68
C VAL A 667 35.14 -2.56 38.40
N GLY A 668 34.18 -3.48 38.32
CA GLY A 668 33.96 -4.29 37.13
C GLY A 668 32.98 -3.65 36.13
N ALA A 669 31.96 -2.93 36.62
CA ALA A 669 31.03 -2.20 35.76
C ALA A 669 30.36 -1.02 36.50
N VAL A 670 30.02 0.02 35.75
CA VAL A 670 29.17 1.14 36.18
C VAL A 670 27.93 1.14 35.28
N ASN A 671 26.82 0.59 35.78
CA ASN A 671 25.60 0.39 35.00
C ASN A 671 24.56 1.51 35.19
N GLY A 672 24.76 2.37 36.18
CA GLY A 672 23.93 3.55 36.42
C GLY A 672 24.52 4.41 37.54
N PRO A 673 23.93 5.59 37.80
CA PRO A 673 24.44 6.52 38.82
C PRO A 673 24.57 5.92 40.22
N GLN A 674 23.74 4.92 40.54
CA GLN A 674 23.66 4.22 41.82
C GLN A 674 23.65 2.68 41.62
N ASP A 675 24.34 2.20 40.56
CA ASP A 675 24.36 0.78 40.19
C ASP A 675 25.77 0.39 39.73
N THR A 676 26.64 0.03 40.69
CA THR A 676 28.06 -0.31 40.45
C THR A 676 28.29 -1.79 40.74
N VAL A 677 29.15 -2.46 39.96
CA VAL A 677 29.57 -3.84 40.20
C VAL A 677 31.04 -3.86 40.57
N LEU A 678 31.37 -4.46 41.71
CA LEU A 678 32.73 -4.74 42.15
C LEU A 678 33.15 -6.15 41.71
N SER A 679 34.44 -6.33 41.43
CA SER A 679 35.00 -7.58 40.92
C SER A 679 36.34 -7.89 41.59
N GLY A 680 36.49 -9.09 42.14
CA GLY A 680 37.68 -9.46 42.92
C GLY A 680 37.54 -10.82 43.60
N PRO A 681 38.42 -11.14 44.57
CA PRO A 681 38.31 -12.39 45.34
C PRO A 681 37.03 -12.42 46.17
N ARG A 682 36.34 -13.57 46.22
CA ARG A 682 35.04 -13.71 46.90
C ARG A 682 35.07 -13.32 48.38
N GLU A 683 36.15 -13.65 49.07
CA GLU A 683 36.33 -13.32 50.50
C GLU A 683 36.40 -11.81 50.73
N ALA A 684 37.16 -11.09 49.89
CA ALA A 684 37.25 -9.63 49.97
C ALA A 684 35.91 -8.96 49.61
N LEU A 685 35.21 -9.48 48.59
CA LEU A 685 33.87 -8.99 48.25
C LEU A 685 32.85 -9.24 49.35
N ALA A 686 32.95 -10.35 50.10
CA ALA A 686 32.08 -10.62 51.24
C ALA A 686 32.30 -9.62 52.38
N GLN A 687 33.57 -9.28 52.68
CA GLN A 687 33.92 -8.25 53.67
C GLN A 687 33.38 -6.87 53.28
N ILE A 688 33.54 -6.48 52.01
CA ILE A 688 32.98 -5.23 51.49
C ILE A 688 31.45 -5.24 51.57
N ALA A 689 30.80 -6.37 51.23
CA ALA A 689 29.34 -6.48 51.29
C ALA A 689 28.81 -6.35 52.72
N GLU A 690 29.50 -6.90 53.72
CA GLU A 690 29.15 -6.78 55.14
C GLU A 690 29.24 -5.32 55.59
N ALA A 691 30.37 -4.66 55.37
CA ALA A 691 30.58 -3.26 55.72
C ALA A 691 29.55 -2.32 55.06
N LEU A 692 29.30 -2.51 53.76
CA LEU A 692 28.29 -1.72 53.03
C LEU A 692 26.87 -1.98 53.55
N THR A 693 26.57 -3.20 53.98
CA THR A 693 25.25 -3.53 54.55
C THR A 693 25.06 -2.89 55.92
N GLU A 694 26.12 -2.80 56.74
CA GLU A 694 26.11 -2.04 58.00
C GLU A 694 25.82 -0.54 57.77
N ASP A 695 26.35 0.01 56.67
CA ASP A 695 26.09 1.38 56.22
C ASP A 695 24.72 1.56 55.52
N GLY A 696 23.89 0.52 55.46
CA GLY A 696 22.55 0.54 54.86
C GLY A 696 22.54 0.47 53.31
N ILE A 697 23.68 0.21 52.68
CA ILE A 697 23.83 0.09 51.22
C ILE A 697 23.51 -1.34 50.78
N ARG A 698 22.55 -1.48 49.86
CA ARG A 698 22.15 -2.80 49.35
C ARG A 698 23.20 -3.41 48.43
N CYS A 699 23.62 -4.62 48.77
CA CYS A 699 24.59 -5.41 48.00
C CYS A 699 24.02 -6.78 47.63
N ARG A 700 24.43 -7.34 46.50
CA ARG A 700 24.07 -8.70 46.07
C ARG A 700 25.22 -9.36 45.33
N MET A 701 25.67 -10.53 45.81
CA MET A 701 26.65 -11.34 45.09
C MET A 701 26.04 -11.83 43.77
N LEU A 702 26.77 -11.69 42.67
CA LEU A 702 26.36 -12.17 41.36
C LEU A 702 26.78 -13.62 41.18
N ASP A 703 25.99 -14.36 40.39
CA ASP A 703 26.29 -15.73 39.98
C ASP A 703 27.30 -15.73 38.82
N ALA A 704 28.46 -15.12 39.08
CA ALA A 704 29.59 -15.07 38.16
C ALA A 704 30.70 -15.97 38.70
N PRO A 705 31.16 -16.99 37.94
CA PRO A 705 32.17 -17.93 38.43
C PRO A 705 33.56 -17.28 38.58
N LEU A 706 33.76 -16.12 37.96
CA LEU A 706 35.04 -15.43 37.85
C LEU A 706 34.89 -13.93 38.11
N ALA A 707 36.02 -13.29 38.46
CA ALA A 707 36.13 -11.84 38.67
C ALA A 707 36.51 -11.12 37.37
N PHE A 708 35.57 -10.97 36.44
CA PHE A 708 35.81 -10.24 35.17
C PHE A 708 36.12 -8.76 35.41
N HIS A 709 36.92 -8.13 34.54
CA HIS A 709 37.28 -6.70 34.66
C HIS A 709 37.94 -6.35 35.99
N SER A 710 38.89 -7.21 36.42
CA SER A 710 39.65 -7.07 37.66
C SER A 710 41.10 -7.48 37.45
N PRO A 711 42.03 -7.20 38.40
CA PRO A 711 43.40 -7.68 38.33
C PRO A 711 43.53 -9.20 38.17
N LEU A 712 42.52 -9.99 38.53
CA LEU A 712 42.55 -11.45 38.41
C LEU A 712 42.50 -11.96 36.97
N VAL A 713 42.14 -11.13 35.98
CA VAL A 713 42.14 -11.53 34.56
C VAL A 713 43.52 -11.40 33.90
N ARG A 714 44.46 -10.70 34.55
CA ARG A 714 45.83 -10.44 34.03
C ARG A 714 46.55 -11.68 33.49
N PRO A 715 46.51 -12.86 34.14
CA PRO A 715 47.17 -14.06 33.62
C PRO A 715 46.69 -14.50 32.23
N ALA A 716 45.48 -14.08 31.83
CA ALA A 716 44.90 -14.41 30.54
C ALA A 716 45.26 -13.38 29.44
N LEU A 717 45.67 -12.17 29.82
CA LEU A 717 45.75 -11.02 28.91
C LEU A 717 46.87 -11.13 27.87
N ASP A 718 48.04 -11.69 28.20
CA ASP A 718 49.14 -11.85 27.23
C ASP A 718 48.74 -12.79 26.08
N ARG A 719 48.07 -13.90 26.43
CA ARG A 719 47.55 -14.86 25.45
C ARG A 719 46.38 -14.28 24.66
N PHE A 720 45.55 -13.44 25.30
CA PHE A 720 44.46 -12.76 24.62
C PHE A 720 44.97 -11.69 23.65
N HIS A 721 46.01 -10.94 24.02
CA HIS A 721 46.71 -10.00 23.15
C HIS A 721 47.24 -10.71 21.89
N ALA A 722 47.83 -11.90 22.03
CA ALA A 722 48.32 -12.67 20.89
C ALA A 722 47.18 -13.02 19.89
N ALA A 723 45.98 -13.33 20.38
CA ALA A 723 44.81 -13.53 19.53
C ALA A 723 44.35 -12.21 18.87
N ALA A 724 44.35 -11.11 19.62
CA ALA A 724 43.92 -9.80 19.13
C ALA A 724 44.91 -9.12 18.18
N ALA A 725 46.21 -9.38 18.30
CA ALA A 725 47.25 -8.82 17.42
C ALA A 725 47.12 -9.21 15.95
N THR A 726 46.26 -10.18 15.65
CA THR A 726 46.01 -10.68 14.30
C THR A 726 44.72 -10.11 13.68
N THR A 727 44.07 -9.14 14.33
CA THR A 727 42.95 -8.38 13.75
C THR A 727 43.46 -7.17 12.99
N GLU A 728 42.78 -6.81 11.90
CA GLU A 728 43.03 -5.56 11.18
C GLU A 728 42.14 -4.46 11.77
N PRO A 729 42.71 -3.43 12.44
CA PRO A 729 41.89 -2.39 13.05
C PRO A 729 41.16 -1.57 11.99
N ALA A 730 39.83 -1.56 12.05
CA ALA A 730 38.97 -0.76 11.18
C ALA A 730 38.17 0.27 11.99
N ALA A 731 37.94 1.44 11.39
CA ALA A 731 37.03 2.42 11.97
C ALA A 731 35.57 1.95 11.78
N PRO A 732 34.70 2.09 12.79
CA PRO A 732 33.32 1.64 12.71
C PRO A 732 32.52 2.45 11.67
N GLY A 733 31.83 1.75 10.76
CA GLY A 733 30.90 2.35 9.79
C GLY A 733 29.55 2.74 10.38
N VAL A 734 29.13 2.07 11.47
CA VAL A 734 28.00 2.49 12.32
C VAL A 734 28.55 3.02 13.64
N PRO A 735 28.11 4.19 14.14
CA PRO A 735 28.55 4.72 15.43
C PRO A 735 28.52 3.67 16.55
N MET A 736 29.65 3.49 17.23
CA MET A 736 29.82 2.50 18.28
C MET A 736 30.16 3.20 19.61
N ALA A 737 29.33 2.99 20.62
CA ALA A 737 29.57 3.46 21.98
C ALA A 737 30.46 2.46 22.72
N SER A 738 31.69 2.89 23.01
CA SER A 738 32.68 2.11 23.73
C SER A 738 32.37 2.11 25.22
N THR A 739 32.19 0.92 25.78
CA THR A 739 32.05 0.81 27.24
C THR A 739 33.39 0.87 27.96
N LEU A 740 34.51 0.79 27.24
CA LEU A 740 35.84 1.06 27.78
C LEU A 740 36.06 2.57 27.99
N HIS A 741 35.62 3.41 27.05
CA HIS A 741 35.82 4.87 27.13
C HIS A 741 34.63 5.61 27.74
N GLY A 742 33.45 4.98 27.83
CA GLY A 742 32.23 5.63 28.31
C GLY A 742 31.66 6.64 27.31
N ARG A 743 31.95 6.50 26.02
CA ARG A 743 31.51 7.41 24.94
C ARG A 743 31.53 6.75 23.57
N LEU A 744 30.95 7.40 22.57
CA LEU A 744 31.12 7.06 21.17
C LEU A 744 32.59 7.13 20.76
N LEU A 745 33.01 6.12 19.98
CA LEU A 745 34.30 6.13 19.31
C LEU A 745 34.33 7.23 18.24
N GLY A 746 35.43 7.97 18.20
CA GLY A 746 35.69 8.94 17.15
C GLY A 746 35.86 8.26 15.79
N ARG A 747 35.61 9.00 14.69
CA ARG A 747 35.67 8.46 13.32
C ARG A 747 37.02 7.85 12.90
N GLN A 748 38.10 8.16 13.62
CA GLN A 748 39.45 7.66 13.38
C GLN A 748 39.94 6.71 14.48
N GLU A 749 39.15 6.52 15.54
CA GLU A 749 39.48 5.56 16.60
C GLU A 749 39.14 4.15 16.10
N THR A 750 40.04 3.20 16.37
CA THR A 750 39.91 1.81 15.97
C THR A 750 39.96 0.90 17.19
N THR A 751 39.44 -0.32 17.06
CA THR A 751 39.42 -1.34 18.10
C THR A 751 40.60 -2.30 17.93
N ASP A 752 41.82 -1.79 18.10
CA ASP A 752 43.05 -2.57 17.96
C ASP A 752 43.25 -3.62 19.07
N ALA A 753 44.36 -4.36 19.01
CA ALA A 753 44.67 -5.37 20.02
C ALA A 753 44.76 -4.79 21.44
N GLY A 754 45.28 -3.56 21.56
CA GLY A 754 45.37 -2.85 22.82
C GLY A 754 43.99 -2.49 23.38
N TYR A 755 43.06 -2.11 22.52
CA TYR A 755 41.66 -1.86 22.86
C TYR A 755 41.04 -3.10 23.51
N TRP A 756 41.11 -4.26 22.85
CA TRP A 756 40.45 -5.48 23.34
C TRP A 756 41.06 -6.00 24.65
N VAL A 757 42.38 -5.91 24.81
CA VAL A 757 43.06 -6.29 26.06
C VAL A 757 42.61 -5.40 27.22
N ARG A 758 42.54 -4.07 26.99
CA ARG A 758 42.02 -3.12 27.97
C ARG A 758 40.55 -3.37 28.27
N GLN A 759 39.74 -3.58 27.24
CA GLN A 759 38.32 -3.90 27.35
C GLN A 759 38.06 -5.13 28.22
N ALA A 760 38.96 -6.11 28.22
CA ALA A 760 38.85 -7.30 29.06
C ALA A 760 39.26 -7.08 30.54
N ALA A 761 40.00 -6.01 30.83
CA ALA A 761 40.66 -5.77 32.11
C ALA A 761 40.11 -4.55 32.89
N GLU A 762 39.66 -3.53 32.18
CA GLU A 762 39.17 -2.25 32.70
C GLU A 762 37.64 -2.27 32.92
N PRO A 763 37.07 -1.38 33.77
CA PRO A 763 35.64 -1.33 34.05
C PRO A 763 34.77 -1.09 32.81
N VAL A 764 33.59 -1.72 32.79
CA VAL A 764 32.53 -1.44 31.81
C VAL A 764 31.76 -0.17 32.21
N LEU A 765 32.01 0.95 31.54
CA LEU A 765 31.36 2.25 31.73
C LEU A 765 30.05 2.34 30.94
N PHE A 766 29.10 1.43 31.20
CA PHE A 766 27.83 1.33 30.47
C PHE A 766 26.97 2.59 30.60
N ALA A 767 26.84 3.14 31.83
CA ALA A 767 26.00 4.32 32.06
C ALA A 767 26.50 5.55 31.29
N ASP A 768 27.81 5.78 31.30
CA ASP A 768 28.45 6.91 30.63
C ASP A 768 28.31 6.76 29.10
N ALA A 769 28.61 5.58 28.56
CA ALA A 769 28.48 5.29 27.13
C ALA A 769 27.04 5.45 26.64
N LEU A 770 26.06 5.07 27.46
CA LEU A 770 24.65 5.20 27.14
C LEU A 770 24.17 6.66 27.18
N ALA A 771 24.64 7.44 28.15
CA ALA A 771 24.35 8.86 28.26
C ALA A 771 24.94 9.65 27.08
N ASP A 772 26.17 9.34 26.66
CA ASP A 772 26.79 9.96 25.48
C ASP A 772 26.10 9.56 24.17
N LEU A 773 25.66 8.30 24.06
CA LEU A 773 24.86 7.82 22.94
C LEU A 773 23.52 8.56 22.87
N ASP A 774 22.84 8.76 23.99
CA ASP A 774 21.59 9.53 24.05
C ASP A 774 21.80 10.99 23.63
N ALA A 775 22.82 11.63 24.20
CA ALA A 775 23.14 13.04 23.91
C ALA A 775 23.54 13.27 22.45
N THR A 776 24.22 12.31 21.82
CA THR A 776 24.80 12.48 20.47
C THR A 776 23.90 11.93 19.37
N ILE A 777 23.24 10.79 19.60
CA ILE A 777 22.42 10.09 18.59
C ILE A 777 20.93 10.36 18.79
N ALA A 778 20.50 10.61 20.04
CA ALA A 778 19.09 10.80 20.41
C ALA A 778 18.17 9.68 19.85
N PRO A 779 18.40 8.40 20.22
CA PRO A 779 17.61 7.30 19.71
C PRO A 779 16.17 7.40 20.20
N THR A 780 15.21 7.17 19.30
CA THR A 780 13.80 7.04 19.69
C THR A 780 13.44 5.63 20.11
N HIS A 781 14.26 4.64 19.74
CA HIS A 781 14.06 3.22 20.06
C HIS A 781 15.38 2.57 20.49
N LEU A 782 15.35 1.85 21.61
CA LEU A 782 16.42 0.94 22.02
C LEU A 782 15.97 -0.49 21.80
N ILE A 783 16.77 -1.25 21.06
CA ILE A 783 16.55 -2.67 20.85
C ILE A 783 17.67 -3.43 21.52
N GLU A 784 17.33 -4.22 22.53
CA GLU A 784 18.32 -5.09 23.18
C GLU A 784 18.52 -6.36 22.36
N ILE A 785 19.77 -6.65 22.08
CA ILE A 785 20.25 -7.72 21.22
C ILE A 785 20.90 -8.78 22.10
N GLY A 786 20.10 -9.77 22.46
CA GLY A 786 20.51 -10.87 23.33
C GLY A 786 19.41 -11.92 23.49
N PRO A 787 19.68 -13.00 24.24
CA PRO A 787 18.69 -14.04 24.53
C PRO A 787 17.71 -13.65 25.65
N ARG A 788 17.99 -12.60 26.44
CA ARG A 788 17.19 -12.16 27.59
C ARG A 788 17.34 -10.66 27.80
N ALA A 789 16.24 -9.99 28.14
CA ALA A 789 16.26 -8.55 28.45
C ALA A 789 16.90 -8.26 29.82
N GLN A 790 18.10 -7.69 29.84
CA GLN A 790 18.87 -7.28 31.01
C GLN A 790 19.33 -5.82 30.96
N LEU A 791 19.67 -5.32 29.77
CA LEU A 791 20.17 -3.97 29.53
C LEU A 791 19.03 -2.95 29.47
N LEU A 792 17.85 -3.28 28.97
CA LEU A 792 16.72 -2.32 28.93
C LEU A 792 16.31 -1.84 30.35
N PRO A 793 16.20 -2.72 31.37
CA PRO A 793 15.99 -2.26 32.75
C PRO A 793 17.14 -1.42 33.30
N LEU A 794 18.39 -1.64 32.87
CA LEU A 794 19.53 -0.81 33.27
C LEU A 794 19.45 0.56 32.60
N ALA A 795 19.14 0.61 31.31
CA ALA A 795 18.94 1.82 30.53
C ALA A 795 17.85 2.72 31.13
N GLY A 796 16.70 2.14 31.50
CA GLY A 796 15.63 2.87 32.18
C GLY A 796 16.06 3.45 33.55
N ARG A 797 16.90 2.74 34.32
CA ARG A 797 17.44 3.26 35.59
C ARG A 797 18.55 4.28 35.41
N ALA A 798 19.26 4.27 34.29
CA ALA A 798 20.32 5.22 33.96
C ALA A 798 19.76 6.61 33.58
N GLY A 799 18.44 6.78 33.48
CA GLY A 799 17.80 8.08 33.29
C GLY A 799 17.46 8.42 31.84
N LEU A 800 17.54 7.47 30.92
CA LEU A 800 16.98 7.63 29.57
C LEU A 800 15.49 7.97 29.66
N GLY A 801 15.13 9.11 29.07
CA GLY A 801 13.92 9.86 29.40
C GLY A 801 12.59 9.23 28.96
N PRO A 802 11.46 9.83 29.40
CA PRO A 802 10.14 9.51 28.88
C PRO A 802 10.08 9.84 27.38
N GLY A 803 9.86 8.82 26.54
CA GLY A 803 9.72 8.97 25.09
C GLY A 803 10.56 8.01 24.24
N VAL A 804 11.48 7.26 24.84
CA VAL A 804 12.25 6.21 24.14
C VAL A 804 11.56 4.85 24.31
N ALA A 805 11.29 4.16 23.19
CA ALA A 805 10.69 2.83 23.22
C ALA A 805 11.74 1.73 23.46
N PHE A 806 11.45 0.78 24.35
CA PHE A 806 12.33 -0.35 24.67
C PHE A 806 11.75 -1.64 24.08
N LEU A 807 12.49 -2.29 23.19
CA LEU A 807 12.04 -3.47 22.45
C LEU A 807 13.06 -4.61 22.54
N HIS A 808 12.59 -5.85 22.51
CA HIS A 808 13.46 -7.03 22.58
C HIS A 808 12.91 -8.17 21.70
N PRO A 809 13.70 -8.77 20.79
CA PRO A 809 13.22 -9.77 19.83
C PRO A 809 13.02 -11.18 20.41
N ALA A 810 13.63 -11.50 21.56
CA ALA A 810 13.40 -12.72 22.34
C ALA A 810 13.65 -12.52 23.85
N PRO A 811 12.70 -11.99 24.63
CA PRO A 811 12.97 -11.43 25.96
C PRO A 811 13.34 -12.46 27.05
N GLY A 812 13.27 -13.76 26.78
CA GLY A 812 13.66 -14.80 27.73
C GLY A 812 13.13 -16.20 27.40
N PRO A 813 13.08 -17.10 28.40
CA PRO A 813 12.68 -18.51 28.20
C PRO A 813 11.26 -18.72 27.66
N ASP A 814 10.33 -17.82 27.98
CA ASP A 814 8.94 -17.89 27.54
C ASP A 814 8.70 -17.31 26.14
N ALA A 815 9.76 -16.84 25.46
CA ALA A 815 9.66 -16.26 24.13
C ALA A 815 9.14 -17.28 23.11
N THR A 816 8.14 -16.87 22.35
CA THR A 816 7.46 -17.74 21.38
C THR A 816 8.06 -17.65 19.98
N GLY A 817 8.92 -16.67 19.74
CA GLY A 817 9.44 -16.29 18.43
C GLY A 817 8.55 -15.29 17.69
N ARG A 818 7.36 -14.99 18.23
CA ARG A 818 6.42 -13.97 17.72
C ARG A 818 6.95 -12.55 17.94
N GLU A 819 7.76 -12.37 18.97
CA GLU A 819 8.19 -11.06 19.48
C GLU A 819 9.00 -10.29 18.41
N LEU A 820 9.74 -11.00 17.55
CA LEU A 820 10.40 -10.39 16.37
C LEU A 820 9.39 -9.76 15.40
N ALA A 821 8.29 -10.46 15.10
CA ALA A 821 7.25 -9.95 14.22
C ALA A 821 6.50 -8.76 14.86
N GLU A 822 6.27 -8.81 16.17
CA GLU A 822 5.64 -7.71 16.93
C GLU A 822 6.52 -6.47 16.97
N LEU A 823 7.83 -6.64 17.15
CA LEU A 823 8.82 -5.58 17.06
C LEU A 823 8.78 -4.90 15.68
N ILE A 824 8.75 -5.67 14.59
CA ILE A 824 8.64 -5.09 13.24
C ILE A 824 7.29 -4.39 13.02
N ALA A 825 6.19 -4.95 13.52
CA ALA A 825 4.88 -4.31 13.48
C ALA A 825 4.88 -2.97 14.23
N HIS A 826 5.53 -2.91 15.40
CA HIS A 826 5.70 -1.67 16.17
C HIS A 826 6.50 -0.63 15.38
N LEU A 827 7.66 -1.00 14.82
CA LEU A 827 8.49 -0.09 14.05
C LEU A 827 7.79 0.43 12.79
N PHE A 828 6.97 -0.38 12.13
CA PHE A 828 6.14 0.07 10.99
C PHE A 828 5.18 1.20 11.38
N ARG A 829 4.50 1.06 12.53
CA ARG A 829 3.63 2.10 13.09
C ARG A 829 4.41 3.35 13.47
N ALA A 830 5.64 3.18 13.97
CA ALA A 830 6.56 4.29 14.26
C ALA A 830 7.16 4.96 13.00
N GLY A 831 6.78 4.53 11.79
CA GLY A 831 7.18 5.18 10.53
C GLY A 831 8.30 4.49 9.76
N LEU A 832 8.81 3.35 10.24
CA LEU A 832 9.71 2.51 9.45
C LEU A 832 8.96 1.91 8.25
N ASP A 833 9.66 1.74 7.13
CA ASP A 833 9.19 0.95 5.98
C ASP A 833 10.03 -0.34 5.93
N PRO A 834 9.56 -1.46 6.52
CA PRO A 834 10.35 -2.67 6.63
C PRO A 834 10.64 -3.32 5.27
N ARG A 835 11.80 -3.96 5.17
CA ARG A 835 12.15 -4.86 4.06
C ARG A 835 11.61 -6.25 4.36
N TRP A 836 10.38 -6.51 3.93
CA TRP A 836 9.65 -7.74 4.26
C TRP A 836 10.37 -9.03 3.86
N GLU A 837 11.16 -9.02 2.78
CA GLU A 837 11.99 -10.17 2.38
C GLU A 837 13.03 -10.55 3.43
N GLY A 838 13.56 -9.58 4.17
CA GLY A 838 14.48 -9.81 5.28
C GLY A 838 13.82 -10.45 6.51
N LEU A 839 12.50 -10.32 6.66
CA LEU A 839 11.74 -10.96 7.74
C LEU A 839 11.29 -12.38 7.35
N TYR A 840 10.72 -12.53 6.14
CA TYR A 840 10.14 -13.80 5.71
C TYR A 840 11.13 -14.75 5.03
N GLY A 841 12.32 -14.25 4.65
CA GLY A 841 13.35 -14.97 3.91
C GLY A 841 13.15 -14.93 2.39
N PRO A 842 14.21 -15.20 1.61
CA PRO A 842 14.15 -15.19 0.15
C PRO A 842 13.22 -16.31 -0.38
N GLY A 843 12.42 -15.99 -1.39
CA GLY A 843 11.62 -16.98 -2.11
C GLY A 843 10.22 -17.23 -1.56
N ARG A 844 9.82 -16.63 -0.43
CA ARG A 844 8.41 -16.60 -0.04
C ARG A 844 7.68 -15.63 -0.96
N ARG A 845 7.11 -16.16 -2.04
CA ARG A 845 6.27 -15.42 -2.99
C ARG A 845 4.86 -15.97 -2.86
N GLY A 846 3.96 -15.14 -2.35
CA GLY A 846 2.54 -15.41 -2.30
C GLY A 846 1.83 -14.17 -2.79
N HIS A 847 1.18 -14.27 -3.94
CA HIS A 847 0.08 -13.37 -4.24
C HIS A 847 -1.16 -14.09 -3.72
N GLU A 848 -1.64 -13.70 -2.55
CA GLU A 848 -3.02 -13.95 -2.12
C GLU A 848 -3.79 -12.66 -2.28
N ARG A 849 -4.92 -12.68 -2.97
CA ARG A 849 -5.70 -11.45 -3.20
C ARG A 849 -6.21 -10.93 -1.87
N LEU A 850 -6.01 -9.65 -1.57
CA LEU A 850 -6.69 -8.98 -0.45
C LEU A 850 -7.97 -8.33 -0.93
N ARG A 851 -8.87 -7.99 0.01
CA ARG A 851 -9.98 -7.13 -0.38
C ARG A 851 -9.40 -5.76 -0.81
N PRO A 852 -9.84 -5.18 -1.93
CA PRO A 852 -9.38 -3.85 -2.33
C PRO A 852 -9.80 -2.77 -1.33
N TYR A 853 -9.29 -1.54 -1.51
CA TYR A 853 -9.64 -0.41 -0.65
C TYR A 853 -11.15 -0.14 -0.64
N ALA A 854 -11.73 -0.08 0.55
CA ALA A 854 -13.12 0.30 0.76
C ALA A 854 -13.22 1.82 0.87
N PHE A 855 -13.65 2.49 -0.19
CA PHE A 855 -13.92 3.93 -0.20
C PHE A 855 -15.16 4.29 0.63
N SER A 856 -15.20 5.53 1.12
CA SER A 856 -16.35 6.08 1.83
C SER A 856 -17.55 6.20 0.89
N THR A 857 -18.71 5.75 1.37
CA THR A 857 -19.98 5.90 0.66
C THR A 857 -20.87 7.00 1.26
N ALA A 858 -20.30 7.82 2.15
CA ALA A 858 -21.06 8.81 2.93
C ALA A 858 -21.49 10.01 2.09
N ARG A 859 -20.67 10.42 1.10
CA ARG A 859 -20.95 11.56 0.23
C ARG A 859 -21.52 11.10 -1.10
N ARG A 860 -22.49 11.88 -1.59
CA ARG A 860 -23.18 11.68 -2.86
C ARG A 860 -23.13 12.96 -3.66
N PHE A 861 -22.71 12.85 -4.91
CA PHE A 861 -22.55 13.96 -5.84
C PHE A 861 -23.42 13.68 -7.07
N TRP A 862 -24.52 14.42 -7.17
CA TRP A 862 -25.41 14.37 -8.32
C TRP A 862 -26.03 15.74 -8.56
N THR A 863 -25.67 16.39 -9.66
CA THR A 863 -26.32 17.62 -10.09
C THR A 863 -27.46 17.26 -11.02
N ARG A 864 -28.67 17.77 -10.71
CA ARG A 864 -29.79 17.64 -11.62
C ARG A 864 -29.67 18.68 -12.74
N PRO A 865 -29.88 18.28 -14.01
CA PRO A 865 -29.96 19.25 -15.09
C PRO A 865 -31.10 20.22 -14.82
N VAL A 866 -30.84 21.52 -15.00
CA VAL A 866 -31.90 22.54 -15.02
C VAL A 866 -32.18 22.79 -16.49
N ARG A 867 -33.40 22.47 -16.95
CA ARG A 867 -33.79 22.82 -18.31
C ARG A 867 -33.90 24.34 -18.43
N PRO A 868 -33.46 24.95 -19.55
CA PRO A 868 -33.84 26.31 -19.86
C PRO A 868 -35.37 26.37 -19.88
N ALA A 869 -35.96 27.34 -19.18
CA ALA A 869 -37.38 27.61 -19.35
C ALA A 869 -37.64 27.85 -20.85
N ALA A 870 -38.62 27.15 -21.42
CA ALA A 870 -39.06 27.39 -22.79
C ALA A 870 -39.22 28.89 -23.01
N ALA A 871 -38.70 29.39 -24.14
CA ALA A 871 -38.62 30.81 -24.49
C ALA A 871 -39.80 31.58 -23.91
N ARG A 872 -39.52 32.45 -22.93
CA ARG A 872 -40.52 33.36 -22.37
C ARG A 872 -41.19 34.07 -23.53
N GLU A 873 -42.48 33.83 -23.74
CA GLU A 873 -43.34 34.78 -24.44
C GLU A 873 -43.05 36.17 -23.87
N ALA A 874 -42.90 37.15 -24.76
CA ALA A 874 -42.56 38.51 -24.40
C ALA A 874 -43.55 39.04 -23.35
N VAL A 875 -43.09 39.17 -22.10
CA VAL A 875 -43.84 39.86 -21.05
C VAL A 875 -43.54 41.36 -21.18
N PRO A 876 -44.55 42.25 -21.18
CA PRO A 876 -44.36 43.68 -21.37
C PRO A 876 -43.60 44.32 -20.20
N ALA A 877 -43.06 45.52 -20.45
CA ALA A 877 -42.22 46.29 -19.54
C ALA A 877 -42.79 46.41 -18.11
N PRO A 878 -41.94 46.39 -17.07
CA PRO A 878 -42.39 46.44 -15.68
C PRO A 878 -42.82 47.87 -15.28
N GLU A 879 -43.97 47.97 -14.61
CA GLU A 879 -44.33 49.11 -13.77
C GLU A 879 -43.50 49.11 -12.47
N PRO A 880 -43.24 50.28 -11.87
CA PRO A 880 -42.29 50.42 -10.78
C PRO A 880 -42.91 50.11 -9.41
N GLY A 881 -42.19 49.33 -8.60
CA GLY A 881 -42.25 49.40 -7.15
C GLY A 881 -42.64 48.11 -6.42
N THR A 882 -41.67 47.44 -5.83
CA THR A 882 -41.55 47.30 -4.36
C THR A 882 -40.19 46.67 -4.03
N ALA A 883 -39.43 47.29 -3.14
CA ALA A 883 -38.11 46.83 -2.72
C ALA A 883 -38.20 45.51 -1.92
N PRO A 884 -37.33 44.51 -2.16
CA PRO A 884 -37.24 43.34 -1.30
C PRO A 884 -36.60 43.72 0.04
N GLN A 885 -37.24 43.29 1.13
CA GLN A 885 -36.73 43.44 2.49
C GLN A 885 -35.42 42.66 2.69
N PRO A 886 -34.45 43.19 3.46
CA PRO A 886 -33.22 42.47 3.79
C PRO A 886 -33.52 41.29 4.72
N GLN A 887 -33.08 40.10 4.33
CA GLN A 887 -33.04 38.93 5.21
C GLN A 887 -31.92 39.09 6.23
N PRO A 888 -32.10 38.62 7.49
CA PRO A 888 -31.09 38.76 8.53
C PRO A 888 -29.85 37.91 8.23
N ARG A 889 -28.67 38.51 8.42
CA ARG A 889 -27.38 37.82 8.37
C ARG A 889 -27.30 36.77 9.51
N PRO A 890 -26.73 35.58 9.28
CA PRO A 890 -26.39 34.68 10.38
C PRO A 890 -25.28 35.31 11.24
N GLU A 891 -25.42 35.22 12.56
CA GLU A 891 -24.40 35.62 13.53
C GLU A 891 -23.16 34.72 13.41
N GLU A 892 -21.97 35.33 13.36
CA GLU A 892 -20.67 34.66 13.37
C GLU A 892 -20.40 33.99 14.73
N PRO A 893 -19.93 32.73 14.77
CA PRO A 893 -19.38 32.17 15.98
C PRO A 893 -18.00 32.77 16.26
N ALA A 894 -17.88 33.42 17.41
CA ALA A 894 -16.62 33.93 17.93
C ALA A 894 -15.71 32.78 18.39
N ASN A 895 -14.56 32.61 17.71
CA ASN A 895 -13.38 31.99 18.30
C ASN A 895 -12.13 32.75 17.79
N PRO A 896 -11.22 33.22 18.66
CA PRO A 896 -10.20 34.18 18.26
C PRO A 896 -9.00 33.44 17.65
N VAL A 897 -8.95 33.37 16.32
CA VAL A 897 -7.66 33.27 15.63
C VAL A 897 -6.97 34.62 15.84
N LYS A 898 -5.83 34.64 16.54
CA LYS A 898 -5.09 35.88 16.88
C LYS A 898 -4.59 36.67 15.66
N ASP A 899 -4.63 36.07 14.48
CA ASP A 899 -4.22 36.67 13.21
C ASP A 899 -5.43 36.89 12.27
N PRO A 900 -5.86 38.14 12.02
CA PRO A 900 -6.99 38.46 11.15
C PRO A 900 -6.73 38.14 9.67
N VAL A 901 -5.48 38.12 9.22
CA VAL A 901 -5.11 37.77 7.84
C VAL A 901 -5.29 36.26 7.64
N LEU A 902 -4.80 35.46 8.59
CA LEU A 902 -4.99 34.01 8.57
C LEU A 902 -6.48 33.63 8.57
N ALA A 903 -7.31 34.29 9.37
CA ALA A 903 -8.75 34.07 9.39
C ALA A 903 -9.40 34.39 8.03
N ALA A 904 -9.01 35.50 7.39
CA ALA A 904 -9.51 35.88 6.07
C ALA A 904 -9.09 34.89 4.98
N VAL A 905 -7.85 34.39 5.03
CA VAL A 905 -7.36 33.34 4.12
C VAL A 905 -8.13 32.05 4.33
N ILE A 906 -8.26 31.57 5.57
CA ILE A 906 -9.04 30.37 5.90
C ILE A 906 -10.47 30.47 5.36
N ALA A 907 -11.13 31.61 5.57
CA ALA A 907 -12.49 31.83 5.06
C ALA A 907 -12.57 31.87 3.53
N ALA A 908 -11.59 32.50 2.85
CA ALA A 908 -11.54 32.55 1.39
C ALA A 908 -11.31 31.15 0.79
N VAL A 909 -10.40 30.37 1.39
CA VAL A 909 -10.10 28.99 0.99
C VAL A 909 -11.31 28.08 1.21
N ALA A 910 -11.97 28.20 2.38
CA ALA A 910 -13.17 27.45 2.68
C ALA A 910 -14.31 27.78 1.70
N GLU A 911 -14.50 29.05 1.33
CA GLU A 911 -15.51 29.45 0.34
C GLU A 911 -15.20 28.90 -1.05
N VAL A 912 -13.97 29.08 -1.55
CA VAL A 912 -13.62 28.70 -2.93
C VAL A 912 -13.72 27.19 -3.15
N GLY A 913 -13.27 26.41 -2.16
CA GLY A 913 -13.32 24.96 -2.20
C GLY A 913 -14.62 24.34 -1.68
N GLU A 914 -15.55 25.14 -1.15
CA GLU A 914 -16.75 24.69 -0.43
C GLU A 914 -16.42 23.70 0.71
N PHE A 915 -15.36 24.00 1.46
CA PHE A 915 -14.97 23.24 2.64
C PHE A 915 -15.68 23.76 3.90
N PRO A 916 -15.98 22.89 4.88
CA PRO A 916 -16.27 23.36 6.23
C PRO A 916 -15.04 24.12 6.79
N PRO A 917 -15.20 25.29 7.44
CA PRO A 917 -14.08 26.13 7.87
C PRO A 917 -13.05 25.40 8.75
N GLU A 918 -13.50 24.49 9.60
CA GLU A 918 -12.66 23.67 10.50
C GLU A 918 -11.67 22.75 9.78
N ARG A 919 -11.89 22.46 8.48
CA ARG A 919 -10.98 21.64 7.67
C ARG A 919 -9.78 22.42 7.16
N VAL A 920 -9.89 23.75 7.06
CA VAL A 920 -8.82 24.60 6.51
C VAL A 920 -7.90 25.03 7.66
N VAL A 921 -6.89 24.20 7.92
CA VAL A 921 -5.91 24.44 8.98
C VAL A 921 -4.66 25.15 8.44
N HIS A 922 -3.94 25.86 9.32
CA HIS A 922 -2.73 26.61 8.96
C HIS A 922 -1.70 25.79 8.15
N GLY A 923 -1.50 24.53 8.51
CA GLY A 923 -0.54 23.65 7.84
C GLY A 923 -1.00 23.04 6.52
N ALA A 924 -2.28 23.21 6.12
CA ALA A 924 -2.83 22.54 4.96
C ALA A 924 -2.19 23.06 3.67
N ARG A 925 -1.71 22.14 2.82
CA ARG A 925 -1.13 22.45 1.52
C ARG A 925 -2.20 22.57 0.45
N PHE A 926 -2.06 23.59 -0.41
CA PHE A 926 -3.07 23.92 -1.40
C PHE A 926 -3.32 22.80 -2.41
N TYR A 927 -2.25 22.20 -2.94
CA TYR A 927 -2.36 21.19 -3.98
C TYR A 927 -2.62 19.80 -3.41
N GLU A 928 -1.82 19.39 -2.43
CA GLU A 928 -1.84 18.00 -1.95
C GLU A 928 -2.97 17.71 -0.96
N ASP A 929 -3.26 18.65 -0.06
CA ASP A 929 -4.22 18.42 1.03
C ASP A 929 -5.60 19.01 0.69
N LEU A 930 -5.63 20.11 -0.07
CA LEU A 930 -6.88 20.83 -0.42
C LEU A 930 -7.30 20.69 -1.89
N GLY A 931 -6.44 20.17 -2.77
CA GLY A 931 -6.80 19.92 -4.18
C GLY A 931 -7.03 21.16 -5.04
N PHE A 932 -6.47 22.32 -4.68
CA PHE A 932 -6.65 23.55 -5.45
C PHE A 932 -5.96 23.45 -6.82
N ASP A 933 -6.73 23.68 -7.88
CA ASP A 933 -6.21 23.83 -9.23
C ASP A 933 -5.89 25.30 -9.57
N SER A 934 -5.31 25.54 -10.76
CA SER A 934 -4.97 26.87 -11.24
C SER A 934 -6.14 27.84 -11.25
N VAL A 935 -7.37 27.36 -11.50
CA VAL A 935 -8.58 28.19 -11.55
C VAL A 935 -9.05 28.55 -10.15
N MET A 936 -9.04 27.59 -9.23
CA MET A 936 -9.36 27.84 -7.83
C MET A 936 -8.34 28.80 -7.21
N ILE A 937 -7.07 28.74 -7.61
CA ILE A 937 -6.07 29.75 -7.21
C ILE A 937 -6.43 31.15 -7.74
N MET A 938 -6.93 31.27 -8.97
CA MET A 938 -7.44 32.56 -9.48
C MET A 938 -8.62 33.07 -8.64
N GLN A 939 -9.59 32.20 -8.37
CA GLN A 939 -10.76 32.56 -7.55
C GLN A 939 -10.36 32.92 -6.12
N LEU A 940 -9.39 32.21 -5.56
CA LEU A 940 -8.83 32.46 -4.24
C LEU A 940 -8.18 33.83 -4.16
N LYS A 941 -7.37 34.20 -5.16
CA LYS A 941 -6.81 35.55 -5.27
C LYS A 941 -7.93 36.58 -5.22
N ASP A 942 -8.94 36.46 -6.07
CA ASP A 942 -10.04 37.44 -6.15
C ASP A 942 -10.84 37.52 -4.83
N ARG A 943 -11.03 36.39 -4.14
CA ARG A 943 -11.69 36.34 -2.83
C ARG A 943 -10.84 36.92 -1.71
N ILE A 944 -9.53 36.77 -1.77
CA ILE A 944 -8.58 37.40 -0.84
C ILE A 944 -8.56 38.91 -1.06
N GLU A 945 -8.49 39.38 -2.30
CA GLU A 945 -8.55 40.82 -2.62
C GLU A 945 -9.88 41.46 -2.18
N ALA A 946 -11.00 40.75 -2.36
CA ALA A 946 -12.31 41.23 -1.89
C ALA A 946 -12.42 41.29 -0.36
N ARG A 947 -11.77 40.38 0.36
CA ARG A 947 -11.78 40.34 1.84
C ARG A 947 -10.74 41.28 2.47
N LEU A 948 -9.59 41.41 1.83
CA LEU A 948 -8.48 42.27 2.24
C LEU A 948 -8.39 43.45 1.27
N THR A 949 -9.42 44.28 1.24
CA THR A 949 -9.56 45.41 0.28
C THR A 949 -8.38 46.38 0.26
N HIS A 950 -7.60 46.43 1.34
CA HIS A 950 -6.41 47.27 1.49
C HIS A 950 -5.11 46.68 0.92
N LEU A 951 -5.14 45.42 0.47
CA LEU A 951 -4.00 44.65 -0.04
C LEU A 951 -3.53 45.13 -1.43
N GLY A 952 -4.42 45.73 -2.22
CA GLY A 952 -4.20 46.06 -3.63
C GLY A 952 -4.25 44.82 -4.53
N GLU A 953 -4.10 45.01 -5.84
CA GLU A 953 -4.04 43.90 -6.80
C GLU A 953 -2.75 43.08 -6.62
N ILE A 954 -2.90 41.75 -6.58
CA ILE A 954 -1.78 40.81 -6.53
C ILE A 954 -1.76 39.98 -7.80
N SER A 955 -0.66 40.02 -8.55
CA SER A 955 -0.51 39.10 -9.68
C SER A 955 -0.35 37.66 -9.20
N VAL A 956 -0.84 36.70 -9.99
CA VAL A 956 -0.69 35.26 -9.70
C VAL A 956 0.77 34.87 -9.52
N GLN A 957 1.67 35.48 -10.31
CA GLN A 957 3.11 35.21 -10.24
C GLN A 957 3.72 35.61 -8.89
N GLN A 958 3.13 36.60 -8.21
CA GLN A 958 3.53 37.00 -6.86
C GLN A 958 2.97 36.06 -5.78
N LEU A 959 1.84 35.40 -6.03
CA LEU A 959 1.24 34.42 -5.11
C LEU A 959 1.95 33.06 -5.14
N LEU A 960 2.44 32.62 -6.30
CA LEU A 960 2.99 31.27 -6.50
C LEU A 960 3.99 30.81 -5.42
N PRO A 961 4.98 31.61 -4.97
CA PRO A 961 5.91 31.18 -3.92
C PRO A 961 5.25 30.92 -2.56
N ALA A 962 4.10 31.57 -2.30
CA ALA A 962 3.36 31.53 -1.05
C ALA A 962 2.25 30.46 -1.03
N LEU A 963 1.92 29.86 -2.18
CA LEU A 963 0.89 28.80 -2.30
C LEU A 963 1.35 27.42 -1.85
N ARG A 964 2.29 27.35 -0.90
CA ARG A 964 2.73 26.07 -0.31
C ARG A 964 1.72 25.56 0.72
N SER A 965 1.22 26.45 1.58
CA SER A 965 0.22 26.16 2.60
C SER A 965 -0.61 27.38 2.93
N VAL A 966 -1.77 27.17 3.58
CA VAL A 966 -2.63 28.24 4.08
C VAL A 966 -1.85 29.23 4.94
N GLY A 967 -0.97 28.73 5.82
CA GLY A 967 -0.12 29.54 6.68
C GLY A 967 0.93 30.36 5.93
N THR A 968 1.63 29.76 4.97
CA THR A 968 2.63 30.51 4.17
C THR A 968 1.97 31.58 3.30
N LEU A 969 0.75 31.35 2.82
CA LEU A 969 -0.02 32.38 2.15
C LEU A 969 -0.42 33.51 3.11
N ALA A 970 -0.89 33.18 4.32
CA ALA A 970 -1.23 34.17 5.32
C ALA A 970 -0.01 35.02 5.73
N GLU A 971 1.15 34.39 5.96
CA GLU A 971 2.41 35.09 6.27
C GLU A 971 2.85 36.05 5.16
N PHE A 972 2.78 35.61 3.91
CA PHE A 972 3.09 36.45 2.75
C PHE A 972 2.18 37.68 2.66
N LEU A 973 0.87 37.48 2.85
CA LEU A 973 -0.12 38.56 2.82
C LEU A 973 0.04 39.52 4.00
N SER A 974 0.35 39.01 5.19
CA SER A 974 0.68 39.80 6.37
C SER A 974 1.90 40.69 6.11
N GLY A 975 2.99 40.13 5.55
CA GLY A 975 4.19 40.89 5.19
C GLY A 975 3.90 42.06 4.23
N ARG A 976 3.09 41.81 3.20
CA ARG A 976 2.63 42.84 2.25
C ARG A 976 1.83 43.97 2.90
N LEU A 977 0.93 43.63 3.82
CA LEU A 977 0.15 44.63 4.53
C LEU A 977 0.98 45.42 5.55
N THR A 978 2.04 44.82 6.10
CA THR A 978 3.03 45.51 6.95
C THR A 978 3.91 46.46 6.13
N GLU A 979 4.43 46.04 4.97
CA GLU A 979 5.25 46.87 4.07
C GLU A 979 4.49 48.10 3.54
N SER A 980 3.18 48.00 3.38
CA SER A 980 2.31 49.13 2.99
C SER A 980 1.93 50.06 4.15
N GLY A 981 2.41 49.78 5.38
CA GLY A 981 2.14 50.57 6.59
C GLY A 981 0.74 50.40 7.17
N ARG A 982 0.00 49.36 6.74
CA ARG A 982 -1.44 49.18 7.07
C ARG A 982 -1.69 48.17 8.18
N LEU A 983 -0.67 47.38 8.53
CA LEU A 983 -0.63 46.45 9.66
C LEU A 983 0.52 46.83 10.59
N THR A 984 0.25 46.97 11.89
CA THR A 984 1.29 47.27 12.90
C THR A 984 2.21 46.06 13.11
N GLU A 985 3.44 46.27 13.61
CA GLU A 985 4.36 45.17 14.01
C GLU A 985 3.74 44.18 15.02
N SER A 986 2.65 44.58 15.68
CA SER A 986 1.86 43.77 16.61
C SER A 986 0.67 43.01 15.98
N GLY A 987 0.56 42.97 14.64
CA GLY A 987 -0.46 42.21 13.93
C GLY A 987 -1.87 42.83 13.92
N ARG A 988 -2.00 44.11 14.26
CA ARG A 988 -3.30 44.83 14.25
C ARG A 988 -3.42 45.73 13.02
N LEU A 989 -4.57 45.70 12.36
CA LEU A 989 -4.92 46.66 11.32
C LEU A 989 -4.94 48.09 11.90
N THR A 990 -4.27 49.03 11.24
CA THR A 990 -4.21 50.45 11.63
C THR A 990 -5.58 51.14 11.47
N GLU A 991 -5.81 52.28 12.13
CA GLU A 991 -7.09 53.03 12.04
C GLU A 991 -7.47 53.42 10.59
N SER A 992 -6.51 53.53 9.67
CA SER A 992 -6.77 53.76 8.24
C SER A 992 -7.37 52.54 7.49
N GLY A 993 -7.33 51.35 8.11
CA GLY A 993 -7.92 50.11 7.61
C GLY A 993 -9.19 49.68 8.35
N ARG A 994 -9.71 50.51 9.26
CA ARG A 994 -11.00 50.30 9.93
C ARG A 994 -12.00 51.36 9.48
N LEU A 995 -13.08 50.87 8.85
CA LEU A 995 -14.38 51.53 8.64
C LEU A 995 -14.46 52.64 7.57
N THR A 996 -15.09 52.30 6.43
CA THR A 996 -16.21 53.11 5.92
C THR A 996 -17.51 52.44 6.35
N GLU A 997 -17.94 52.76 7.57
CA GLU A 997 -19.36 52.83 7.91
C GLU A 997 -19.78 54.31 7.80
N GLY A 998 -20.84 54.58 7.03
CA GLY A 998 -21.72 55.74 7.23
C GLY A 998 -21.93 56.66 6.02
N ALA A 999 -23.14 56.64 5.44
CA ALA A 999 -24.12 57.74 5.54
C ALA A 999 -25.32 57.52 4.59
N ALA A 1000 -26.52 57.77 5.14
CA ALA A 1000 -27.84 57.38 4.64
C ALA A 1000 -28.49 58.37 3.65
N ALA A 1001 -29.30 57.83 2.73
CA ALA A 1001 -30.60 58.34 2.28
C ALA A 1001 -31.42 57.17 1.71
#